data_AF-A0A1E4EL65-F1
#
_entry.id   AF-A0A1E4EL65-F1
#
_cell.length_a   1.000
_cell.length_b   1.000
_cell.length_c   1.000
_cell.angle_alpha   90.00
_cell.angle_beta   90.00
_cell.angle_gamma   90.00
#
_symmetry.space_group_name_H-M   'P 1'
#
loop_
_entity.id
_entity.type
_entity.pdbx_description
1 polymer ?
#
loop_
_entity_poly.entity_id
_entity_poly.type
_entity_poly.pdbx_seq_one_letter_code
_entity_poly.pdbx_strand_id
1 'polypeptide(L)'
;MHVIFREQVGLDQSDAPYDPGQTPADLVVLSFSDSDLGAFAEGWKRAAGGLPSTRLCNLVALRHPVSVDTYVEQTLSGARGILIRIIGGEAYWPYGLASVQDLARRQGIALAVLPADGRDDARLDQMSTVPASVLRVLRRHCEQGGAVAAQAALAQLAIAAGLDAAPVPGIKTLPQMGFYDPDHGVIADPGAPHALVTFYRSWLAAADMAAIDALIRALRARGIAAVGAFAPSLKTAGLADWLHAALPQPPAMVVNATAFSAGTEAPFAHFPGPVFQVALSTNRRRDWAGAERGLSPSDLAMNVVLPEVDGRIFAGLISFKSPAPRDPDLQYSRFAHRPDPALVAAAVDRIVAWGALAQGAGRVAMVLSTYPGRDWQQAHAVGLDAPASAQAVGAMLGAELPAMPDGTVAWPLDDYRAALARLPQVLQDNLHAAWGPPETDPDCRDGAFHLRASLHGPVILALQPERSHRAGREDSYHDLTRVPRHAYVAFYLWLAQQGAQALIHMGAHGTLEWLPGKAVALSGDCWPAALLGAMPVIYPFIVNDPGEAAQAKRRIGAVTLGHMPPPMREAALPPGMAGLERSLDEYSTADGLDPARRDRLIAAIRDEARALGVEADLGIPSDASAAEAITRIDRFVCDIKESQYGEGLHVWGSGACGQAERDGLMAALAGRFVPPGPSGSPNRGRSDVMPTGRNLFSVDPRAVPTPSAHAQGVKLAEELLRRHLQDHGDWPRGLVVDLWGSATMRTAGEEFAMALHLAGLKPVWDAGSGRVSGVEVVPLALLGRPRIDVTLRVSGLFRDVFPVLAQLFQTGAATLAARDEAPDQNPYAGGARVFGPQPGQYGLGMGTAPDTFTDEARAAAGEAWIAASSWAIGADGTSHEARDALEARLTRADSFVHAQDLPETDLLLAADYAAHEGGFAAAMARIGAAAPALYHLDATQPDRPRARTLTEEIARTTRARAADPAWADAMTAHGYRGAAEIAATLDHMAAFAHLAGAVPAHLFDLYHDATLGRPEIVDFMQGANPEALAAMRDLFQRLHDAGLWVTRRNSIAAGLS
;
A
#
# COMPACT_ATOMS: atom_id res chain seq x y z
N MET A 1 -20.78 30.86 -29.93
CA MET A 1 -19.92 30.62 -28.74
C MET A 1 -20.74 29.75 -27.80
N HIS A 2 -20.69 28.43 -27.97
CA HIS A 2 -21.42 27.51 -27.10
C HIS A 2 -20.68 27.42 -25.77
N VAL A 3 -21.33 27.84 -24.70
CA VAL A 3 -20.83 27.67 -23.33
C VAL A 3 -20.90 26.17 -23.03
N ILE A 4 -19.74 25.52 -22.97
CA ILE A 4 -19.62 24.11 -22.58
C ILE A 4 -19.75 24.07 -21.06
N PHE A 5 -20.88 23.59 -20.56
CA PHE A 5 -21.09 23.35 -19.13
C PHE A 5 -20.25 22.15 -18.68
N ARG A 6 -19.50 22.32 -17.60
CA ARG A 6 -18.73 21.26 -16.92
C ARG A 6 -19.40 20.96 -15.59
N GLU A 7 -19.90 19.74 -15.42
CA GLU A 7 -20.55 19.30 -14.18
C GLU A 7 -19.55 18.56 -13.28
N GLN A 8 -19.62 18.85 -11.98
CA GLN A 8 -18.79 18.24 -10.92
C GLN A 8 -19.71 17.62 -9.87
N VAL A 9 -19.37 16.43 -9.37
CA VAL A 9 -20.13 15.73 -8.31
C VAL A 9 -19.24 15.55 -7.08
N GLY A 10 -19.75 15.95 -5.89
CA GLY A 10 -19.08 15.83 -4.59
C GLY A 10 -19.73 14.78 -3.67
N LEU A 11 -19.07 14.43 -2.55
CA LEU A 11 -19.32 13.19 -1.79
C LEU A 11 -20.30 13.25 -0.58
N ASP A 12 -20.82 14.40 -0.13
CA ASP A 12 -21.55 14.49 1.16
C ASP A 12 -22.95 15.16 1.09
N GLN A 13 -24.05 14.44 1.41
CA GLN A 13 -25.36 15.03 1.84
C GLN A 13 -26.41 14.00 2.35
N SER A 14 -26.63 13.90 3.68
CA SER A 14 -27.95 13.69 4.36
C SER A 14 -27.79 13.46 5.90
N ASP A 15 -28.37 14.31 6.76
CA ASP A 15 -28.37 14.17 8.23
C ASP A 15 -29.82 14.06 8.79
N ALA A 16 -30.05 13.23 9.82
CA ALA A 16 -31.36 12.98 10.47
C ALA A 16 -31.60 13.82 11.75
N PRO A 17 -32.86 14.10 12.17
CA PRO A 17 -33.15 14.85 13.40
C PRO A 17 -32.78 14.07 14.68
N TYR A 18 -32.27 14.77 15.69
CA TYR A 18 -31.83 14.25 16.99
C TYR A 18 -32.18 15.18 18.15
N ASP A 19 -32.63 14.65 19.30
CA ASP A 19 -32.90 15.43 20.52
C ASP A 19 -31.86 15.10 21.61
N PRO A 20 -31.09 16.09 22.12
CA PRO A 20 -30.15 15.88 23.23
C PRO A 20 -30.81 15.49 24.56
N GLY A 21 -32.10 15.79 24.76
CA GLY A 21 -32.83 15.50 26.00
C GLY A 21 -32.14 16.08 27.25
N GLN A 22 -31.70 17.35 27.18
CA GLN A 22 -31.13 18.06 28.32
C GLN A 22 -32.23 18.86 29.05
N THR A 23 -32.12 18.99 30.37
CA THR A 23 -32.97 19.89 31.16
C THR A 23 -32.35 21.28 31.22
N PRO A 24 -33.14 22.34 31.48
CA PRO A 24 -32.63 23.70 31.64
C PRO A 24 -31.51 23.82 32.69
N ALA A 25 -30.62 24.79 32.49
CA ALA A 25 -29.58 25.19 33.43
C ALA A 25 -29.25 26.68 33.29
N ASP A 26 -28.60 27.26 34.29
CA ASP A 26 -28.25 28.68 34.32
C ASP A 26 -27.33 29.08 33.16
N LEU A 27 -26.37 28.22 32.83
CA LEU A 27 -25.41 28.43 31.75
C LEU A 27 -25.51 27.30 30.71
N VAL A 28 -25.39 27.65 29.44
CA VAL A 28 -25.27 26.67 28.35
C VAL A 28 -24.09 26.99 27.45
N VAL A 29 -23.25 26.00 27.15
CA VAL A 29 -22.16 26.13 26.19
C VAL A 29 -22.37 25.19 25.01
N LEU A 30 -22.32 25.75 23.81
CA LEU A 30 -22.48 25.04 22.54
C LEU A 30 -21.19 25.14 21.72
N SER A 31 -20.70 24.02 21.19
CA SER A 31 -19.55 24.00 20.26
C SER A 31 -19.63 22.81 19.32
N PHE A 32 -19.06 22.92 18.11
CA PHE A 32 -18.79 21.76 17.25
C PHE A 32 -17.60 20.92 17.76
N SER A 33 -16.79 21.48 18.67
CA SER A 33 -15.55 20.87 19.17
C SER A 33 -15.78 20.20 20.53
N ASP A 34 -15.69 18.86 20.57
CA ASP A 34 -15.67 18.12 21.85
C ASP A 34 -14.45 18.47 22.71
N SER A 35 -13.38 18.98 22.12
CA SER A 35 -12.21 19.49 22.85
C SER A 35 -12.57 20.74 23.66
N ASP A 36 -13.40 21.64 23.10
CA ASP A 36 -13.89 22.82 23.82
C ASP A 36 -14.80 22.39 24.97
N LEU A 37 -15.80 21.56 24.68
CA LEU A 37 -16.76 21.09 25.68
C LEU A 37 -16.06 20.29 26.78
N GLY A 38 -15.05 19.49 26.43
CA GLY A 38 -14.18 18.81 27.39
C GLY A 38 -13.45 19.79 28.32
N ALA A 39 -12.86 20.87 27.79
CA ALA A 39 -12.20 21.88 28.60
C ALA A 39 -13.18 22.59 29.55
N PHE A 40 -14.39 22.93 29.08
CA PHE A 40 -15.45 23.51 29.93
C PHE A 40 -15.92 22.55 31.01
N ALA A 41 -16.05 21.26 30.69
CA ALA A 41 -16.42 20.25 31.67
C ALA A 41 -15.38 20.17 32.81
N GLU A 42 -14.09 20.15 32.48
CA GLU A 42 -13.03 20.15 33.50
C GLU A 42 -12.93 21.47 34.27
N GLY A 43 -13.15 22.61 33.60
CA GLY A 43 -13.21 23.91 34.25
C GLY A 43 -14.37 24.02 35.25
N TRP A 44 -15.54 23.47 34.89
CA TRP A 44 -16.69 23.40 35.79
C TRP A 44 -16.44 22.49 36.98
N LYS A 45 -15.91 21.28 36.76
CA LYS A 45 -15.55 20.33 37.83
C LYS A 45 -14.51 20.90 38.79
N ARG A 46 -13.50 21.59 38.25
CA ARG A 46 -12.46 22.27 39.04
C ARG A 46 -13.03 23.33 39.97
N ALA A 47 -14.12 24.00 39.59
CA ALA A 47 -14.76 24.99 40.45
C ALA A 47 -15.38 24.41 41.72
N ALA A 48 -15.59 23.08 41.78
CA ALA A 48 -16.05 22.35 42.97
C ALA A 48 -17.28 22.99 43.64
N GLY A 49 -18.30 23.33 42.85
CA GLY A 49 -19.53 23.99 43.30
C GLY A 49 -19.50 25.53 43.27
N GLY A 50 -18.37 26.14 42.89
CA GLY A 50 -18.23 27.60 42.76
C GLY A 50 -18.76 28.20 41.45
N LEU A 51 -19.48 27.43 40.63
CA LEU A 51 -20.09 27.87 39.38
C LEU A 51 -21.57 27.44 39.30
N PRO A 52 -22.43 28.20 38.58
CA PRO A 52 -23.83 27.85 38.39
C PRO A 52 -24.07 26.51 37.66
N SER A 53 -25.32 26.07 37.65
CA SER A 53 -25.73 24.90 36.86
C SER A 53 -25.41 25.12 35.38
N THR A 54 -24.78 24.14 34.73
CA THR A 54 -24.27 24.29 33.35
C THR A 54 -24.72 23.12 32.47
N ARG A 55 -25.02 23.35 31.19
CA ARG A 55 -25.15 22.32 30.15
C ARG A 55 -24.10 22.51 29.07
N LEU A 56 -23.59 21.39 28.56
CA LEU A 56 -22.68 21.37 27.43
C LEU A 56 -23.33 20.56 26.30
N CYS A 57 -23.38 21.09 25.09
CA CYS A 57 -23.98 20.39 23.96
C CYS A 57 -23.14 20.57 22.69
N ASN A 58 -22.96 19.48 21.96
CA ASN A 58 -22.25 19.50 20.69
C ASN A 58 -23.23 19.91 19.57
N LEU A 59 -22.86 20.93 18.79
CA LEU A 59 -23.70 21.49 17.73
C LEU A 59 -24.00 20.49 16.60
N VAL A 60 -23.22 19.39 16.45
CA VAL A 60 -23.56 18.30 15.52
C VAL A 60 -24.95 17.72 15.82
N ALA A 61 -25.33 17.62 17.10
CA ALA A 61 -26.64 17.14 17.53
C ALA A 61 -27.79 18.10 17.15
N LEU A 62 -27.47 19.33 16.75
CA LEU A 62 -28.41 20.42 16.48
C LEU A 62 -28.34 20.91 15.03
N ARG A 63 -27.91 20.09 14.08
CA ARG A 63 -27.86 20.47 12.65
C ARG A 63 -29.24 20.58 12.01
N HIS A 64 -30.17 19.71 12.40
CA HIS A 64 -31.51 19.69 11.84
C HIS A 64 -32.38 20.79 12.49
N PRO A 65 -33.16 21.58 11.73
CA PRO A 65 -34.00 22.66 12.29
C PRO A 65 -34.91 22.22 13.44
N VAL A 66 -35.58 21.06 13.30
CA VAL A 66 -36.42 20.49 14.38
C VAL A 66 -35.64 20.23 15.67
N SER A 67 -34.37 19.80 15.58
CA SER A 67 -33.50 19.61 16.75
C SER A 67 -33.19 20.92 17.44
N VAL A 68 -32.94 21.98 16.65
CA VAL A 68 -32.72 23.34 17.16
C VAL A 68 -33.95 23.84 17.91
N ASP A 69 -35.12 23.77 17.30
CA ASP A 69 -36.36 24.29 17.88
C ASP A 69 -36.71 23.60 19.19
N THR A 70 -36.64 22.25 19.19
CA THR A 70 -36.88 21.44 20.38
C THR A 70 -35.93 21.83 21.52
N TYR A 71 -34.65 21.99 21.21
CA TYR A 71 -33.63 22.33 22.21
C TYR A 71 -33.76 23.78 22.70
N VAL A 72 -34.15 24.72 21.83
CA VAL A 72 -34.45 26.11 22.19
C VAL A 72 -35.62 26.16 23.19
N GLU A 73 -36.71 25.47 22.90
CA GLU A 73 -37.90 25.45 23.74
C GLU A 73 -37.65 24.77 25.08
N GLN A 74 -37.07 23.57 25.06
CA GLN A 74 -37.00 22.72 26.26
C GLN A 74 -35.78 22.99 27.15
N THR A 75 -34.68 23.50 26.59
CA THR A 75 -33.42 23.70 27.33
C THR A 75 -33.02 25.17 27.40
N LEU A 76 -32.87 25.84 26.26
CA LEU A 76 -32.27 27.18 26.22
C LEU A 76 -33.18 28.27 26.79
N SER A 77 -34.50 28.09 26.76
CA SER A 77 -35.49 29.02 27.32
C SER A 77 -35.37 29.25 28.83
N GLY A 78 -34.70 28.33 29.55
CA GLY A 78 -34.40 28.48 30.98
C GLY A 78 -32.98 28.97 31.29
N ALA A 79 -32.17 29.29 30.27
CA ALA A 79 -30.79 29.73 30.45
C ALA A 79 -30.70 31.22 30.79
N ARG A 80 -29.71 31.59 31.60
CA ARG A 80 -29.37 32.99 31.93
C ARG A 80 -28.13 33.47 31.16
N GLY A 81 -27.24 32.55 30.80
CA GLY A 81 -26.10 32.80 29.92
C GLY A 81 -25.90 31.68 28.89
N ILE A 82 -25.65 32.05 27.62
CA ILE A 82 -25.38 31.12 26.53
C ILE A 82 -24.06 31.51 25.86
N LEU A 83 -23.15 30.55 25.73
CA LEU A 83 -21.90 30.70 24.98
C LEU A 83 -21.90 29.74 23.78
N ILE A 84 -21.76 30.29 22.57
CA ILE A 84 -21.66 29.52 21.33
C ILE A 84 -20.25 29.70 20.76
N ARG A 85 -19.53 28.61 20.55
CA ARG A 85 -18.27 28.57 19.80
C ARG A 85 -18.49 27.92 18.45
N ILE A 86 -18.23 28.66 17.35
CA ILE A 86 -18.50 28.17 15.99
C ILE A 86 -17.27 28.29 15.08
N ILE A 87 -16.98 27.22 14.34
CA ILE A 87 -15.92 27.18 13.32
C ILE A 87 -16.58 27.50 11.97
N GLY A 88 -15.95 28.38 11.16
CA GLY A 88 -16.43 28.70 9.81
C GLY A 88 -17.49 29.81 9.74
N GLY A 89 -17.81 30.45 10.86
CA GLY A 89 -18.72 31.60 10.93
C GLY A 89 -20.20 31.24 10.81
N GLU A 90 -21.02 32.26 10.55
CA GLU A 90 -22.50 32.17 10.53
C GLU A 90 -23.04 31.08 9.59
N ALA A 91 -22.39 30.87 8.44
CA ALA A 91 -22.85 29.97 7.39
C ALA A 91 -22.91 28.48 7.81
N TYR A 92 -22.19 28.09 8.86
CA TYR A 92 -22.12 26.70 9.32
C TYR A 92 -23.29 26.29 10.22
N TRP A 93 -23.99 27.25 10.83
CA TRP A 93 -25.17 26.98 11.66
C TRP A 93 -26.16 28.16 11.66
N PRO A 94 -26.61 28.62 10.47
CA PRO A 94 -27.32 29.89 10.33
C PRO A 94 -28.67 29.88 11.04
N TYR A 95 -29.43 28.78 10.91
CA TYR A 95 -30.73 28.63 11.54
C TYR A 95 -30.64 28.66 13.06
N GLY A 96 -29.72 27.88 13.64
CA GLY A 96 -29.52 27.84 15.08
C GLY A 96 -29.05 29.17 15.68
N LEU A 97 -28.13 29.87 15.01
CA LEU A 97 -27.70 31.19 15.44
C LEU A 97 -28.85 32.20 15.47
N ALA A 98 -29.69 32.22 14.43
CA ALA A 98 -30.85 33.11 14.36
C ALA A 98 -31.86 32.81 15.48
N SER A 99 -32.21 31.53 15.70
CA SER A 99 -33.17 31.12 16.73
C SER A 99 -32.68 31.46 18.14
N VAL A 100 -31.40 31.22 18.45
CA VAL A 100 -30.83 31.53 19.77
C VAL A 100 -30.69 33.04 19.99
N GLN A 101 -30.32 33.81 18.97
CA GLN A 101 -30.25 35.27 19.06
C GLN A 101 -31.62 35.88 19.38
N ASP A 102 -32.66 35.45 18.68
CA ASP A 102 -34.02 35.94 18.89
C ASP A 102 -34.51 35.62 20.30
N LEU A 103 -34.31 34.38 20.78
CA LEU A 103 -34.60 33.98 22.16
C LEU A 103 -33.88 34.90 23.17
N ALA A 104 -32.57 35.09 22.99
CA ALA A 104 -31.76 35.84 23.93
C ALA A 104 -32.19 37.31 24.03
N ARG A 105 -32.58 37.93 22.90
CA ARG A 105 -33.10 39.31 22.89
C ARG A 105 -34.48 39.42 23.55
N ARG A 106 -35.38 38.46 23.31
CA ARG A 106 -36.73 38.45 23.90
C ARG A 106 -36.72 38.27 25.42
N GLN A 107 -35.79 37.46 25.93
CA GLN A 107 -35.74 37.08 27.35
C GLN A 107 -34.61 37.76 28.14
N GLY A 108 -33.76 38.57 27.49
CA GLY A 108 -32.64 39.24 28.15
C GLY A 108 -31.50 38.31 28.58
N ILE A 109 -31.30 37.19 27.86
CA ILE A 109 -30.24 36.21 28.12
C ILE A 109 -28.88 36.80 27.69
N ALA A 110 -27.84 36.59 28.50
CA ALA A 110 -26.47 36.93 28.14
C ALA A 110 -25.92 35.95 27.08
N LEU A 111 -25.94 36.33 25.81
CA LEU A 111 -25.48 35.55 24.68
C LEU A 111 -24.11 36.03 24.21
N ALA A 112 -23.14 35.11 24.16
CA ALA A 112 -21.84 35.30 23.55
C ALA A 112 -21.65 34.31 22.39
N VAL A 113 -21.43 34.81 21.18
CA VAL A 113 -21.13 34.00 20.00
C VAL A 113 -19.71 34.30 19.56
N LEU A 114 -18.82 33.30 19.64
CA LEU A 114 -17.39 33.46 19.43
C LEU A 114 -16.90 32.59 18.27
N PRO A 115 -16.00 33.12 17.42
CA PRO A 115 -15.29 32.31 16.45
C PRO A 115 -14.39 31.30 17.15
N ALA A 116 -14.32 30.09 16.61
CA ALA A 116 -13.49 29.01 17.12
C ALA A 116 -12.26 28.70 16.24
N ASP A 117 -12.11 29.40 15.11
CA ASP A 117 -10.97 29.30 14.18
C ASP A 117 -9.86 30.35 14.44
N GLY A 118 -10.03 31.18 15.46
CA GLY A 118 -9.08 32.22 15.87
C GLY A 118 -9.07 33.47 14.99
N ARG A 119 -10.03 33.61 14.05
CA ARG A 119 -10.17 34.79 13.21
C ARG A 119 -11.23 35.72 13.80
N ASP A 120 -11.03 37.03 13.64
CA ASP A 120 -12.05 38.00 14.02
C ASP A 120 -13.26 37.92 13.09
N ASP A 121 -14.45 37.82 13.68
CA ASP A 121 -15.72 37.82 12.96
C ASP A 121 -16.68 38.84 13.57
N ALA A 122 -16.78 40.01 12.93
CA ALA A 122 -17.66 41.08 13.36
C ALA A 122 -19.15 40.74 13.26
N ARG A 123 -19.55 39.77 12.42
CA ARG A 123 -20.94 39.34 12.30
C ARG A 123 -21.35 38.53 13.53
N LEU A 124 -20.48 37.63 14.00
CA LEU A 124 -20.71 36.90 15.25
C LEU A 124 -20.75 37.83 16.47
N ASP A 125 -19.88 38.86 16.50
CA ASP A 125 -19.92 39.87 17.55
C ASP A 125 -21.27 40.63 17.57
N GLN A 126 -21.83 40.98 16.40
CA GLN A 126 -23.16 41.61 16.29
C GLN A 126 -24.31 40.67 16.69
N MET A 127 -24.09 39.36 16.62
CA MET A 127 -25.08 38.37 17.04
C MET A 127 -25.20 38.25 18.57
N SER A 128 -24.14 38.60 19.29
CA SER A 128 -24.06 38.54 20.75
C SER A 128 -24.90 39.63 21.43
N THR A 129 -25.38 39.38 22.65
CA THR A 129 -26.09 40.38 23.48
C THR A 129 -25.20 40.96 24.59
N VAL A 130 -24.07 40.33 24.89
CA VAL A 130 -23.09 40.85 25.87
C VAL A 130 -22.18 41.94 25.26
N PRO A 131 -21.62 42.86 26.07
CA PRO A 131 -20.73 43.90 25.56
C PRO A 131 -19.46 43.35 24.89
N ALA A 132 -18.93 44.07 23.89
CA ALA A 132 -17.71 43.67 23.18
C ALA A 132 -16.47 43.53 24.08
N SER A 133 -16.42 44.20 25.24
CA SER A 133 -15.37 43.99 26.25
C SER A 133 -15.46 42.59 26.89
N VAL A 134 -16.65 42.09 27.17
CA VAL A 134 -16.91 40.75 27.69
C VAL A 134 -16.58 39.71 26.62
N LEU A 135 -16.99 39.92 25.37
CA LEU A 135 -16.64 39.02 24.26
C LEU A 135 -15.13 38.85 24.10
N ARG A 136 -14.36 39.93 24.16
CA ARG A 136 -12.89 39.88 24.10
C ARG A 136 -12.28 39.09 25.25
N VAL A 137 -12.80 39.23 26.47
CA VAL A 137 -12.32 38.47 27.64
C VAL A 137 -12.66 36.99 27.51
N LEU A 138 -13.91 36.66 27.16
CA LEU A 138 -14.35 35.28 26.94
C LEU A 138 -13.54 34.62 25.82
N ARG A 139 -13.37 35.32 24.70
CA ARG A 139 -12.56 34.87 23.56
C ARG A 139 -11.13 34.55 23.99
N ARG A 140 -10.46 35.49 24.67
CA ARG A 140 -9.11 35.28 25.18
C ARG A 140 -9.00 34.04 26.08
N HIS A 141 -9.97 33.81 26.97
CA HIS A 141 -9.97 32.62 27.81
C HIS A 141 -10.23 31.33 27.01
N CYS A 142 -11.13 31.37 26.03
CA CYS A 142 -11.40 30.25 25.13
C CYS A 142 -10.21 29.90 24.21
N GLU A 143 -9.44 30.90 23.78
CA GLU A 143 -8.21 30.73 22.97
C GLU A 143 -7.02 30.23 23.78
N GLN A 144 -6.91 30.67 25.05
CA GLN A 144 -5.87 30.20 25.96
C GLN A 144 -5.96 28.68 26.20
N GLY A 145 -7.19 28.17 26.36
CA GLY A 145 -7.48 26.75 26.54
C GLY A 145 -7.05 26.22 27.92
N GLY A 146 -7.48 25.00 28.26
CA GLY A 146 -7.22 24.37 29.55
C GLY A 146 -8.30 24.65 30.61
N ALA A 147 -8.35 23.79 31.64
CA ALA A 147 -9.39 23.83 32.66
C ALA A 147 -9.45 25.16 33.44
N VAL A 148 -8.31 25.81 33.71
CA VAL A 148 -8.26 27.10 34.43
C VAL A 148 -8.87 28.22 33.59
N ALA A 149 -8.53 28.29 32.30
CA ALA A 149 -9.07 29.30 31.40
C ALA A 149 -10.56 29.05 31.11
N ALA A 150 -10.97 27.79 30.96
CA ALA A 150 -12.37 27.41 30.80
C ALA A 150 -13.21 27.74 32.04
N GLN A 151 -12.70 27.50 33.25
CA GLN A 151 -13.33 27.94 34.49
C GLN A 151 -13.48 29.47 34.52
N ALA A 152 -12.44 30.21 34.11
CA ALA A 152 -12.49 31.67 34.03
C ALA A 152 -13.50 32.18 32.99
N ALA A 153 -13.64 31.49 31.86
CA ALA A 153 -14.66 31.79 30.85
C ALA A 153 -16.08 31.54 31.40
N LEU A 154 -16.32 30.42 32.08
CA LEU A 154 -17.61 30.13 32.73
C LEU A 154 -17.94 31.16 33.82
N ALA A 155 -16.97 31.54 34.65
CA ALA A 155 -17.14 32.58 35.66
C ALA A 155 -17.47 33.95 35.02
N GLN A 156 -16.78 34.30 33.93
CA GLN A 156 -17.04 35.55 33.21
C GLN A 156 -18.43 35.56 32.54
N LEU A 157 -18.88 34.41 32.02
CA LEU A 157 -20.22 34.24 31.47
C LEU A 157 -21.29 34.33 32.58
N ALA A 158 -21.05 33.69 33.73
CA ALA A 158 -21.91 33.78 34.91
C ALA A 158 -22.12 35.24 35.35
N ILE A 159 -21.02 36.00 35.48
CA ILE A 159 -21.08 37.43 35.84
C ILE A 159 -21.85 38.23 34.80
N ALA A 160 -21.63 37.97 33.51
CA ALA A 160 -22.37 38.64 32.43
C ALA A 160 -23.86 38.28 32.42
N ALA A 161 -24.23 37.10 32.90
CA ALA A 161 -25.59 36.62 33.09
C ALA A 161 -26.24 37.11 34.41
N GLY A 162 -25.54 37.95 35.20
CA GLY A 162 -26.03 38.45 36.49
C GLY A 162 -25.95 37.44 37.64
N LEU A 163 -25.04 36.46 37.55
CA LEU A 163 -24.84 35.40 38.53
C LEU A 163 -23.54 35.58 39.30
N ASP A 164 -23.50 35.05 40.52
CA ASP A 164 -22.32 35.08 41.36
C ASP A 164 -21.26 34.08 40.85
N ALA A 165 -20.02 34.56 40.67
CA ALA A 165 -18.86 33.72 40.42
C ALA A 165 -17.61 34.34 41.05
N ALA A 166 -16.82 33.51 41.74
CA ALA A 166 -15.59 33.95 42.38
C ALA A 166 -14.44 34.17 41.37
N PRO A 167 -13.46 35.05 41.66
CA PRO A 167 -12.25 35.16 40.86
C PRO A 167 -11.52 33.82 40.76
N VAL A 168 -11.15 33.42 39.53
CA VAL A 168 -10.48 32.13 39.28
C VAL A 168 -8.96 32.24 39.49
N PRO A 169 -8.38 31.54 40.49
CA PRO A 169 -6.94 31.55 40.74
C PRO A 169 -6.19 30.59 39.81
N GLY A 170 -4.95 30.94 39.46
CA GLY A 170 -4.04 30.13 38.65
C GLY A 170 -3.55 30.80 37.36
N ILE A 171 -2.51 30.23 36.75
CA ILE A 171 -1.98 30.69 35.46
C ILE A 171 -2.98 30.30 34.37
N LYS A 172 -3.50 31.30 33.66
CA LYS A 172 -4.52 31.13 32.62
C LYS A 172 -3.93 30.86 31.24
N THR A 173 -2.61 30.84 31.10
CA THR A 173 -1.91 30.69 29.82
C THR A 173 -1.13 29.38 29.77
N LEU A 174 -1.49 28.50 28.84
CA LEU A 174 -0.66 27.36 28.46
C LEU A 174 0.42 27.83 27.48
N PRO A 175 1.71 27.49 27.69
CA PRO A 175 2.77 27.86 26.76
C PRO A 175 2.54 27.21 25.39
N GLN A 176 3.17 27.75 24.35
CA GLN A 176 3.04 27.19 22.99
C GLN A 176 3.69 25.81 22.92
N MET A 177 4.87 25.66 23.50
CA MET A 177 5.57 24.40 23.63
C MET A 177 6.15 24.25 25.04
N GLY A 178 6.33 23.01 25.49
CA GLY A 178 6.82 22.73 26.84
C GLY A 178 6.90 21.24 27.14
N PHE A 179 7.38 20.92 28.34
CA PHE A 179 7.46 19.54 28.84
C PHE A 179 6.29 19.20 29.74
N TYR A 180 5.96 17.92 29.80
CA TYR A 180 4.82 17.39 30.54
C TYR A 180 5.19 16.12 31.30
N ASP A 181 4.72 16.02 32.54
CA ASP A 181 4.79 14.84 33.38
C ASP A 181 3.37 14.43 33.84
N PRO A 182 3.00 13.14 33.77
CA PRO A 182 1.66 12.68 34.15
C PRO A 182 1.26 12.95 35.60
N ASP A 183 2.22 13.15 36.50
CA ASP A 183 1.98 13.36 37.93
C ASP A 183 2.12 14.85 38.32
N HIS A 184 2.89 15.64 37.55
CA HIS A 184 3.18 17.05 37.86
C HIS A 184 2.57 18.05 36.85
N GLY A 185 2.00 17.59 35.74
CA GLY A 185 1.48 18.45 34.68
C GLY A 185 2.60 19.08 33.85
N VAL A 186 2.48 20.37 33.52
CA VAL A 186 3.53 21.09 32.76
C VAL A 186 4.72 21.34 33.68
N ILE A 187 5.91 20.91 33.25
CA ILE A 187 7.16 21.03 34.01
C ILE A 187 8.16 21.93 33.27
N ALA A 188 9.05 22.59 34.03
CA ALA A 188 10.10 23.45 33.47
C ALA A 188 11.37 22.67 33.09
N ASP A 189 11.74 21.68 33.91
CA ASP A 189 12.95 20.88 33.74
C ASP A 189 12.58 19.41 33.46
N PRO A 190 12.86 18.87 32.25
CA PRO A 190 12.62 17.48 31.91
C PRO A 190 13.69 16.52 32.45
N GLY A 191 14.78 17.01 33.04
CA GLY A 191 15.98 16.24 33.34
C GLY A 191 16.66 15.72 32.06
N ALA A 192 17.19 14.50 32.11
CA ALA A 192 17.78 13.82 30.96
C ALA A 192 16.92 12.61 30.54
N PRO A 193 15.80 12.83 29.84
CA PRO A 193 14.91 11.75 29.46
C PRO A 193 15.58 10.80 28.46
N HIS A 194 15.41 9.49 28.67
CA HIS A 194 15.81 8.48 27.71
C HIS A 194 14.83 8.43 26.52
N ALA A 195 13.53 8.64 26.78
CA ALA A 195 12.48 8.69 25.77
C ALA A 195 11.68 10.00 25.83
N LEU A 196 11.43 10.61 24.67
CA LEU A 196 10.58 11.80 24.55
C LEU A 196 9.24 11.42 23.91
N VAL A 197 8.13 11.66 24.60
CA VAL A 197 6.77 11.41 24.09
C VAL A 197 6.17 12.70 23.55
N THR A 198 6.04 12.84 22.23
CA THR A 198 5.55 14.08 21.61
C THR A 198 4.06 14.04 21.29
N PHE A 199 3.32 15.11 21.64
CA PHE A 199 1.86 15.16 21.45
C PHE A 199 1.35 16.59 21.20
N TYR A 200 0.09 16.71 20.77
CA TYR A 200 -0.49 18.03 20.47
C TYR A 200 -0.80 18.82 21.75
N ARG A 201 -0.44 20.12 21.75
CA ARG A 201 -0.86 21.09 22.77
C ARG A 201 -2.38 21.11 22.96
N SER A 202 -3.14 20.89 21.89
CA SER A 202 -4.61 20.86 21.94
C SER A 202 -5.15 19.77 22.87
N TRP A 203 -4.45 18.63 23.02
CA TRP A 203 -4.88 17.57 23.95
C TRP A 203 -4.69 17.99 25.40
N LEU A 204 -3.60 18.69 25.72
CA LEU A 204 -3.40 19.28 27.03
C LEU A 204 -4.47 20.36 27.33
N ALA A 205 -4.74 21.23 26.36
CA ALA A 205 -5.78 22.26 26.47
C ALA A 205 -7.19 21.67 26.64
N ALA A 206 -7.46 20.52 26.01
CA ALA A 206 -8.71 19.79 26.12
C ALA A 206 -8.77 18.84 27.33
N ALA A 207 -7.68 18.73 28.11
CA ALA A 207 -7.49 17.73 29.16
C ALA A 207 -7.73 16.27 28.68
N ASP A 208 -7.42 15.96 27.43
CA ASP A 208 -7.56 14.62 26.81
C ASP A 208 -6.21 13.89 26.83
N MET A 209 -5.65 13.71 28.03
CA MET A 209 -4.27 13.25 28.25
C MET A 209 -4.14 11.77 28.61
N ALA A 210 -5.25 11.06 28.86
CA ALA A 210 -5.22 9.70 29.39
C ALA A 210 -4.38 8.71 28.56
N ALA A 211 -4.40 8.83 27.24
CA ALA A 211 -3.59 7.98 26.36
C ALA A 211 -2.08 8.28 26.48
N ILE A 212 -1.71 9.56 26.59
CA ILE A 212 -0.32 10.00 26.76
C ILE A 212 0.20 9.60 28.14
N ASP A 213 -0.62 9.77 29.18
CA ASP A 213 -0.27 9.38 30.55
C ASP A 213 0.00 7.88 30.63
N ALA A 214 -0.87 7.06 30.04
CA ALA A 214 -0.71 5.61 29.99
C ALA A 214 0.58 5.21 29.26
N LEU A 215 0.89 5.87 28.14
CA LEU A 215 2.12 5.62 27.36
C LEU A 215 3.39 5.96 28.15
N ILE A 216 3.46 7.16 28.76
CA ILE A 216 4.61 7.60 29.56
C ILE A 216 4.81 6.66 30.77
N ARG A 217 3.72 6.33 31.48
CA ARG A 217 3.77 5.41 32.62
C ARG A 217 4.20 4.01 32.21
N ALA A 218 3.74 3.51 31.07
CA ALA A 218 4.11 2.19 30.55
C ALA A 218 5.58 2.09 30.15
N LEU A 219 6.16 3.16 29.59
CA LEU A 219 7.60 3.28 29.33
C LEU A 219 8.40 3.27 30.65
N ARG A 220 7.99 4.08 31.63
CA ARG A 220 8.63 4.13 32.96
C ARG A 220 8.58 2.78 33.68
N ALA A 221 7.47 2.06 33.57
CA ALA A 221 7.32 0.72 34.14
C ALA A 221 8.30 -0.32 33.56
N ARG A 222 8.85 -0.07 32.36
CA ARG A 222 9.90 -0.88 31.72
C ARG A 222 11.31 -0.31 31.93
N GLY A 223 11.47 0.62 32.88
CA GLY A 223 12.76 1.23 33.21
C GLY A 223 13.19 2.34 32.24
N ILE A 224 12.34 2.77 31.32
CA ILE A 224 12.65 3.86 30.39
C ILE A 224 12.23 5.20 31.01
N ALA A 225 13.21 6.07 31.29
CA ALA A 225 12.96 7.43 31.75
C ALA A 225 12.26 8.23 30.63
N ALA A 226 10.94 8.36 30.71
CA ALA A 226 10.12 9.02 29.70
C ALA A 226 9.52 10.34 30.20
N VAL A 227 9.48 11.35 29.33
CA VAL A 227 8.82 12.65 29.57
C VAL A 227 8.02 13.06 28.35
N GLY A 228 6.94 13.81 28.55
CA GLY A 228 6.14 14.38 27.48
C GLY A 228 6.73 15.69 26.96
N ALA A 229 6.59 15.96 25.66
CA ALA A 229 6.77 17.29 25.06
C ALA A 229 5.58 17.63 24.16
N PHE A 230 5.07 18.85 24.28
CA PHE A 230 3.92 19.29 23.49
C PHE A 230 4.23 20.52 22.65
N ALA A 231 3.55 20.61 21.51
CA ALA A 231 3.53 21.77 20.62
C ALA A 231 2.20 21.80 19.85
N PRO A 232 1.81 22.93 19.22
CA PRO A 232 0.60 22.97 18.38
C PRO A 232 0.74 22.08 17.15
N SER A 233 1.96 21.96 16.62
CA SER A 233 2.32 21.10 15.50
C SER A 233 3.83 20.78 15.57
N LEU A 234 4.23 19.68 14.94
CA LEU A 234 5.67 19.42 14.71
C LEU A 234 6.29 20.42 13.71
N LYS A 235 5.45 21.11 12.93
CA LYS A 235 5.85 22.19 12.00
C LYS A 235 5.93 23.56 12.66
N THR A 236 5.79 23.64 13.97
CA THR A 236 5.85 24.92 14.68
C THR A 236 7.28 25.48 14.58
N ALA A 237 7.39 26.70 14.05
CA ALA A 237 8.67 27.38 13.90
C ALA A 237 9.43 27.45 15.23
N GLY A 238 10.73 27.12 15.19
CA GLY A 238 11.61 27.11 16.36
C GLY A 238 11.44 25.91 17.31
N LEU A 239 10.56 24.93 17.01
CA LEU A 239 10.39 23.74 17.85
C LEU A 239 11.68 22.90 17.94
N ALA A 240 12.36 22.70 16.80
CA ALA A 240 13.61 21.93 16.74
C ALA A 240 14.71 22.59 17.59
N ASP A 241 14.90 23.90 17.41
CA ASP A 241 15.88 24.69 18.17
C ASP A 241 15.57 24.68 19.67
N TRP A 242 14.28 24.81 20.02
CA TRP A 242 13.84 24.75 21.40
C TRP A 242 14.11 23.38 22.03
N LEU A 243 13.78 22.29 21.35
CA LEU A 243 14.06 20.93 21.84
C LEU A 243 15.57 20.71 22.03
N HIS A 244 16.39 21.19 21.09
CA HIS A 244 17.84 21.08 21.17
C HIS A 244 18.42 21.88 22.34
N ALA A 245 17.91 23.08 22.59
CA ALA A 245 18.39 23.94 23.67
C ALA A 245 17.87 23.52 25.06
N ALA A 246 16.66 22.96 25.12
CA ALA A 246 15.98 22.65 26.38
C ALA A 246 16.27 21.23 26.90
N LEU A 247 16.80 20.34 26.06
CA LEU A 247 17.24 19.00 26.45
C LEU A 247 18.76 19.00 26.67
N PRO A 248 19.26 18.53 27.83
CA PRO A 248 20.70 18.51 28.11
C PRO A 248 21.47 17.56 27.19
N GLN A 249 20.79 16.54 26.66
CA GLN A 249 21.30 15.58 25.69
C GLN A 249 20.14 15.07 24.81
N PRO A 250 20.40 14.63 23.58
CA PRO A 250 19.34 14.08 22.73
C PRO A 250 18.79 12.79 23.35
N PRO A 251 17.46 12.56 23.30
CA PRO A 251 16.87 11.33 23.78
C PRO A 251 17.32 10.15 22.91
N ALA A 252 17.39 8.96 23.52
CA ALA A 252 17.74 7.73 22.81
C ALA A 252 16.59 7.22 21.91
N MET A 253 15.37 7.73 22.11
CA MET A 253 14.21 7.42 21.26
C MET A 253 13.14 8.50 21.39
N VAL A 254 12.36 8.68 20.33
CA VAL A 254 11.16 9.54 20.34
C VAL A 254 9.94 8.68 20.10
N VAL A 255 8.87 8.90 20.86
CA VAL A 255 7.56 8.30 20.65
C VAL A 255 6.57 9.39 20.28
N ASN A 256 6.29 9.53 19.00
CA ASN A 256 5.41 10.55 18.48
C ASN A 256 3.95 10.07 18.44
N ALA A 257 3.09 10.83 19.11
CA ALA A 257 1.64 10.64 19.10
C ALA A 257 0.92 11.72 18.27
N THR A 258 1.61 12.69 17.67
CA THR A 258 0.97 13.62 16.73
C THR A 258 0.67 12.93 15.40
N ALA A 259 -0.34 13.40 14.69
CA ALA A 259 -0.61 13.00 13.31
C ALA A 259 0.25 13.81 12.32
N PHE A 260 0.24 13.38 11.05
CA PHE A 260 0.89 14.00 9.90
C PHE A 260 2.43 13.96 9.91
N SER A 261 3.01 14.24 8.74
CA SER A 261 4.45 14.48 8.56
C SER A 261 4.86 15.82 9.18
N ALA A 262 6.08 15.87 9.73
CA ALA A 262 6.75 17.06 10.21
C ALA A 262 7.26 17.95 9.06
N GLY A 263 7.25 17.47 7.81
CA GLY A 263 7.77 18.20 6.65
C GLY A 263 9.29 18.28 6.63
N THR A 264 9.82 19.24 5.87
CA THR A 264 11.26 19.38 5.60
C THR A 264 12.08 19.79 6.82
N GLU A 265 11.49 20.51 7.78
CA GLU A 265 12.13 20.86 9.06
C GLU A 265 11.71 19.85 10.14
N ALA A 266 12.17 18.61 10.01
CA ALA A 266 11.83 17.56 10.96
C ALA A 266 12.50 17.84 12.33
N PRO A 267 11.72 18.02 13.41
CA PRO A 267 12.25 18.45 14.72
C PRO A 267 13.16 17.43 15.39
N PHE A 268 13.16 16.18 14.89
CA PHE A 268 13.92 15.07 15.42
C PHE A 268 15.09 14.66 14.52
N ALA A 269 15.35 15.36 13.41
CA ALA A 269 16.36 14.97 12.42
C ALA A 269 17.77 14.79 13.02
N HIS A 270 18.07 15.51 14.10
CA HIS A 270 19.36 15.48 14.79
C HIS A 270 19.44 14.44 15.93
N PHE A 271 18.34 13.74 16.22
CA PHE A 271 18.34 12.74 17.27
C PHE A 271 18.86 11.40 16.71
N PRO A 272 19.82 10.76 17.40
CA PRO A 272 20.47 9.56 16.88
C PRO A 272 19.56 8.31 16.96
N GLY A 273 18.53 8.36 17.81
CA GLY A 273 17.62 7.26 18.09
C GLY A 273 16.41 7.18 17.16
N PRO A 274 15.76 6.02 17.07
CA PRO A 274 14.57 5.83 16.26
C PRO A 274 13.42 6.73 16.73
N VAL A 275 12.60 7.12 15.75
CA VAL A 275 11.34 7.84 15.97
C VAL A 275 10.20 6.86 15.73
N PHE A 276 9.44 6.59 16.79
CA PHE A 276 8.26 5.73 16.74
C PHE A 276 7.00 6.57 16.51
N GLN A 277 6.06 6.03 15.75
CA GLN A 277 4.73 6.59 15.60
C GLN A 277 3.73 5.70 16.33
N VAL A 278 2.94 6.28 17.23
CA VAL A 278 1.74 5.65 17.80
C VAL A 278 0.49 6.30 17.20
N ALA A 279 -0.54 5.50 16.93
CA ALA A 279 -1.83 6.02 16.47
C ALA A 279 -2.79 6.21 17.64
N LEU A 280 -3.62 7.24 17.54
CA LEU A 280 -4.79 7.44 18.39
C LEU A 280 -6.02 7.48 17.46
N SER A 281 -6.84 6.43 17.48
CA SER A 281 -7.93 6.31 16.50
C SER A 281 -9.09 7.23 16.84
N THR A 282 -9.64 7.85 15.80
CA THR A 282 -10.85 8.67 15.86
C THR A 282 -12.13 7.82 15.92
N ASN A 283 -12.03 6.53 15.60
CA ASN A 283 -13.13 5.56 15.70
C ASN A 283 -13.27 4.98 17.11
N ARG A 284 -14.43 4.36 17.38
CA ARG A 284 -14.65 3.63 18.64
C ARG A 284 -13.95 2.28 18.59
N ARG A 285 -13.59 1.77 19.76
CA ARG A 285 -12.96 0.46 19.91
C ARG A 285 -13.74 -0.67 19.25
N ARG A 286 -15.09 -0.66 19.37
CA ARG A 286 -15.95 -1.69 18.77
C ARG A 286 -15.89 -1.68 17.24
N ASP A 287 -15.80 -0.49 16.65
CA ASP A 287 -15.79 -0.31 15.20
C ASP A 287 -14.45 -0.80 14.64
N TRP A 288 -13.34 -0.49 15.32
CA TRP A 288 -12.02 -1.07 15.02
C TRP A 288 -11.99 -2.59 15.21
N ALA A 289 -12.59 -3.11 16.28
CA ALA A 289 -12.58 -4.54 16.57
C ALA A 289 -13.25 -5.35 15.46
N GLY A 290 -14.41 -4.90 14.95
CA GLY A 290 -15.13 -5.52 13.84
C GLY A 290 -14.56 -5.22 12.45
N ALA A 291 -13.68 -4.22 12.30
CA ALA A 291 -13.12 -3.85 11.00
C ALA A 291 -11.95 -4.76 10.58
N GLU A 292 -12.02 -5.31 9.36
CA GLU A 292 -10.90 -6.06 8.75
C GLU A 292 -9.71 -5.15 8.43
N ARG A 293 -9.94 -3.89 8.05
CA ARG A 293 -8.84 -2.95 7.76
C ARG A 293 -8.10 -2.49 9.02
N GLY A 294 -8.77 -2.42 10.16
CA GLY A 294 -8.28 -1.76 11.37
C GLY A 294 -8.57 -0.26 11.37
N LEU A 295 -7.70 0.57 10.79
CA LEU A 295 -7.87 2.03 10.77
C LEU A 295 -8.82 2.51 9.67
N SER A 296 -9.51 3.65 9.91
CA SER A 296 -10.24 4.36 8.85
C SER A 296 -9.26 4.90 7.80
N PRO A 297 -9.71 5.20 6.56
CA PRO A 297 -8.84 5.80 5.54
C PRO A 297 -8.14 7.08 6.02
N SER A 298 -8.87 7.94 6.74
CA SER A 298 -8.33 9.17 7.32
C SER A 298 -7.29 8.89 8.41
N ASP A 299 -7.58 7.98 9.35
CA ASP A 299 -6.64 7.62 10.41
C ASP A 299 -5.37 6.98 9.85
N LEU A 300 -5.50 6.10 8.85
CA LEU A 300 -4.36 5.46 8.17
C LEU A 300 -3.46 6.52 7.50
N ALA A 301 -4.04 7.42 6.71
CA ALA A 301 -3.28 8.45 6.03
C ALA A 301 -2.54 9.37 7.04
N MET A 302 -3.24 9.76 8.11
CA MET A 302 -2.73 10.72 9.10
C MET A 302 -1.71 10.13 10.08
N ASN A 303 -1.91 8.88 10.52
CA ASN A 303 -1.10 8.27 11.58
C ASN A 303 -0.10 7.24 11.08
N VAL A 304 -0.14 6.88 9.79
CA VAL A 304 0.75 5.83 9.24
C VAL A 304 1.43 6.35 7.98
N VAL A 305 0.69 6.62 6.90
CA VAL A 305 1.27 6.93 5.58
C VAL A 305 2.11 8.21 5.60
N LEU A 306 1.58 9.32 6.09
CA LEU A 306 2.34 10.58 6.14
C LEU A 306 3.53 10.49 7.12
N PRO A 307 3.40 9.88 8.31
CA PRO A 307 4.53 9.56 9.19
C PRO A 307 5.64 8.70 8.57
N GLU A 308 5.34 7.80 7.60
CA GLU A 308 6.37 7.00 6.91
C GLU A 308 7.37 7.90 6.17
N VAL A 309 6.92 9.04 5.61
CA VAL A 309 7.77 10.02 4.90
C VAL A 309 8.86 10.60 5.80
N ASP A 310 8.62 10.65 7.11
CA ASP A 310 9.58 11.13 8.11
C ASP A 310 10.48 10.00 8.64
N GLY A 311 10.37 8.78 8.09
CA GLY A 311 11.16 7.61 8.50
C GLY A 311 10.71 7.00 9.82
N ARG A 312 9.50 7.32 10.30
CA ARG A 312 9.00 6.83 11.60
C ARG A 312 8.63 5.35 11.55
N ILE A 313 8.92 4.62 12.62
CA ILE A 313 8.55 3.22 12.80
C ILE A 313 7.17 3.15 13.46
N PHE A 314 6.19 2.51 12.82
CA PHE A 314 4.86 2.38 13.39
C PHE A 314 4.84 1.36 14.54
N ALA A 315 4.68 1.85 15.77
CA ALA A 315 4.67 1.00 16.97
C ALA A 315 3.30 0.36 17.24
N GLY A 316 2.22 1.01 16.81
CA GLY A 316 0.85 0.51 16.93
C GLY A 316 -0.17 1.57 17.32
N LEU A 317 -1.42 1.12 17.46
CA LEU A 317 -2.55 1.92 17.95
C LEU A 317 -2.61 1.84 19.47
N ILE A 318 -2.82 2.95 20.19
CA ILE A 318 -2.81 2.93 21.67
C ILE A 318 -4.12 3.38 22.32
N SER A 319 -5.03 4.02 21.58
CA SER A 319 -6.28 4.52 22.13
C SER A 319 -7.40 4.64 21.10
N PHE A 320 -8.63 4.71 21.59
CA PHE A 320 -9.85 4.90 20.80
C PHE A 320 -10.66 6.07 21.34
N LYS A 321 -11.34 6.81 20.46
CA LYS A 321 -12.34 7.77 20.90
C LYS A 321 -13.55 7.04 21.48
N SER A 322 -13.94 7.41 22.69
CA SER A 322 -15.08 6.82 23.39
C SER A 322 -15.84 7.85 24.22
N PRO A 323 -17.18 7.72 24.32
CA PRO A 323 -17.97 8.57 25.19
C PRO A 323 -17.72 8.17 26.65
N ALA A 324 -17.54 9.17 27.52
CA ALA A 324 -17.67 8.99 28.96
C ALA A 324 -19.15 8.77 29.34
N PRO A 325 -19.44 8.19 30.52
CA PRO A 325 -20.77 8.25 31.11
C PRO A 325 -21.29 9.69 31.09
N ARG A 326 -22.59 9.85 30.80
CA ARG A 326 -23.24 11.16 30.80
C ARG A 326 -23.09 11.78 32.19
N ASP A 327 -22.45 12.93 32.24
CA ASP A 327 -22.27 13.68 33.48
C ASP A 327 -23.64 14.13 33.99
N PRO A 328 -24.03 13.85 35.24
CA PRO A 328 -25.38 14.16 35.72
C PRO A 328 -25.66 15.66 35.80
N ASP A 329 -24.62 16.45 36.09
CA ASP A 329 -24.73 17.90 36.27
C ASP A 329 -24.58 18.62 34.94
N LEU A 330 -23.64 18.20 34.09
CA LEU A 330 -23.43 18.82 32.77
C LEU A 330 -24.36 18.26 31.69
N GLN A 331 -24.98 17.10 31.95
CA GLN A 331 -25.79 16.30 31.03
C GLN A 331 -25.15 16.04 29.67
N TYR A 332 -23.82 15.97 29.66
CA TYR A 332 -22.96 15.83 28.50
C TYR A 332 -22.10 14.58 28.63
N SER A 333 -21.96 13.84 27.52
CA SER A 333 -21.08 12.68 27.44
C SER A 333 -19.80 13.08 26.70
N ARG A 334 -18.72 13.30 27.44
CA ARG A 334 -17.44 13.72 26.87
C ARG A 334 -16.86 12.65 25.95
N PHE A 335 -16.54 13.01 24.70
CA PHE A 335 -15.90 12.12 23.74
C PHE A 335 -14.37 12.29 23.74
N ALA A 336 -13.67 11.36 24.39
CA ALA A 336 -12.23 11.48 24.69
C ALA A 336 -11.45 10.24 24.26
N HIS A 337 -10.14 10.35 24.11
CA HIS A 337 -9.28 9.20 23.86
C HIS A 337 -9.15 8.36 25.13
N ARG A 338 -9.47 7.07 25.02
CA ARG A 338 -9.30 6.10 26.09
C ARG A 338 -8.20 5.11 25.72
N PRO A 339 -7.13 5.00 26.53
CA PRO A 339 -6.07 4.05 26.25
C PRO A 339 -6.60 2.61 26.31
N ASP A 340 -6.11 1.77 25.42
CA ASP A 340 -6.27 0.31 25.53
C ASP A 340 -5.00 -0.26 26.18
N PRO A 341 -5.06 -0.79 27.42
CA PRO A 341 -3.87 -1.22 28.14
C PRO A 341 -3.03 -2.28 27.42
N ALA A 342 -3.68 -3.21 26.72
CA ALA A 342 -2.99 -4.28 26.01
C ALA A 342 -2.25 -3.72 24.79
N LEU A 343 -2.88 -2.81 24.05
CA LEU A 343 -2.23 -2.19 22.89
C LEU A 343 -1.12 -1.21 23.30
N VAL A 344 -1.29 -0.47 24.40
CA VAL A 344 -0.21 0.35 24.99
C VAL A 344 0.98 -0.52 25.36
N ALA A 345 0.75 -1.65 26.06
CA ALA A 345 1.82 -2.57 26.43
C ALA A 345 2.57 -3.09 25.18
N ALA A 346 1.84 -3.59 24.17
CA ALA A 346 2.43 -4.12 22.95
C ALA A 346 3.25 -3.07 22.18
N ALA A 347 2.76 -1.83 22.08
CA ALA A 347 3.50 -0.74 21.45
C ALA A 347 4.79 -0.41 22.21
N VAL A 348 4.74 -0.37 23.54
CA VAL A 348 5.91 -0.09 24.36
C VAL A 348 6.92 -1.25 24.34
N ASP A 349 6.46 -2.50 24.32
CA ASP A 349 7.34 -3.67 24.21
C ASP A 349 8.18 -3.61 22.92
N ARG A 350 7.57 -3.23 21.79
CA ARG A 350 8.29 -2.99 20.53
C ARG A 350 9.32 -1.89 20.65
N ILE A 351 8.94 -0.76 21.24
CA ILE A 351 9.84 0.39 21.44
C ILE A 351 11.06 -0.02 22.29
N VAL A 352 10.83 -0.78 23.37
CA VAL A 352 11.90 -1.27 24.25
C VAL A 352 12.80 -2.28 23.53
N ALA A 353 12.24 -3.17 22.71
CA ALA A 353 13.04 -4.13 21.95
C ALA A 353 13.99 -3.45 20.95
N TRP A 354 13.54 -2.38 20.27
CA TRP A 354 14.42 -1.54 19.46
C TRP A 354 15.49 -0.83 20.31
N GLY A 355 15.13 -0.32 21.49
CA GLY A 355 16.08 0.29 22.42
C GLY A 355 17.16 -0.69 22.91
N ALA A 356 16.84 -1.98 23.01
CA ALA A 356 17.80 -3.01 23.38
C ALA A 356 18.90 -3.20 22.32
N LEU A 357 18.59 -3.01 21.03
CA LEU A 357 19.57 -3.10 19.94
C LEU A 357 20.72 -2.08 20.07
N ALA A 358 20.46 -0.92 20.67
CA ALA A 358 21.49 0.09 20.93
C ALA A 358 22.56 -0.37 21.94
N GLN A 359 22.28 -1.42 22.72
CA GLN A 359 23.23 -2.05 23.63
C GLN A 359 24.01 -3.21 22.96
N GLY A 360 23.67 -3.53 21.70
CA GLY A 360 24.22 -4.61 20.90
C GLY A 360 23.14 -5.62 20.52
N ALA A 361 23.05 -5.98 19.23
CA ALA A 361 22.02 -6.86 18.68
C ALA A 361 22.14 -8.35 19.03
N GLY A 362 23.18 -8.74 19.79
CA GLY A 362 23.37 -10.12 20.28
C GLY A 362 23.19 -11.18 19.20
N ARG A 363 22.07 -11.90 19.24
CA ARG A 363 21.69 -12.93 18.25
C ARG A 363 20.67 -12.39 17.24
N VAL A 364 20.94 -12.56 15.96
CA VAL A 364 20.07 -12.12 14.85
C VAL A 364 19.54 -13.32 14.07
N ALA A 365 18.24 -13.32 13.78
CA ALA A 365 17.64 -14.32 12.90
C ALA A 365 17.62 -13.77 11.47
N MET A 366 18.35 -14.42 10.55
CA MET A 366 18.31 -14.14 9.12
C MET A 366 17.42 -15.18 8.44
N VAL A 367 16.28 -14.72 7.94
CA VAL A 367 15.24 -15.57 7.37
C VAL A 367 15.20 -15.40 5.85
N LEU A 368 15.36 -16.50 5.13
CA LEU A 368 15.12 -16.60 3.70
C LEU A 368 13.67 -17.05 3.44
N SER A 369 13.03 -16.47 2.44
CA SER A 369 11.68 -16.86 2.01
C SER A 369 11.68 -18.22 1.29
N THR A 370 10.65 -19.03 1.47
CA THR A 370 10.43 -20.21 0.59
C THR A 370 9.69 -19.87 -0.69
N TYR A 371 9.20 -18.65 -0.86
CA TYR A 371 8.51 -18.22 -2.07
C TYR A 371 9.34 -18.53 -3.34
N PRO A 372 8.72 -19.06 -4.43
CA PRO A 372 7.31 -19.43 -4.62
C PRO A 372 6.96 -20.89 -4.24
N GLY A 373 7.74 -21.49 -3.34
CA GLY A 373 7.56 -22.81 -2.76
C GLY A 373 7.89 -23.97 -3.69
N ARG A 374 8.79 -23.71 -4.64
CA ARG A 374 9.51 -24.74 -5.41
C ARG A 374 10.86 -24.97 -4.75
N ASP A 375 11.22 -26.23 -4.51
CA ASP A 375 12.45 -26.57 -3.78
C ASP A 375 13.73 -26.05 -4.47
N TRP A 376 13.70 -25.94 -5.80
CA TRP A 376 14.78 -25.40 -6.63
C TRP A 376 14.75 -23.87 -6.80
N GLN A 377 13.69 -23.18 -6.34
CA GLN A 377 13.48 -21.74 -6.52
C GLN A 377 13.38 -21.00 -5.17
N GLN A 378 13.83 -21.59 -4.07
CA GLN A 378 13.78 -20.97 -2.74
C GLN A 378 14.58 -19.65 -2.69
N ALA A 379 14.30 -18.82 -1.69
CA ALA A 379 14.89 -17.49 -1.54
C ALA A 379 14.73 -16.60 -2.78
N HIS A 380 13.61 -16.72 -3.50
CA HIS A 380 13.33 -15.85 -4.63
C HIS A 380 13.14 -14.40 -4.14
N ALA A 381 13.80 -13.50 -4.84
CA ALA A 381 13.72 -12.07 -4.64
C ALA A 381 13.86 -11.38 -5.99
N VAL A 382 12.86 -10.64 -6.44
CA VAL A 382 12.88 -9.99 -7.74
C VAL A 382 14.13 -9.12 -7.84
N GLY A 383 15.03 -9.47 -8.75
CA GLY A 383 16.27 -8.74 -9.00
C GLY A 383 17.32 -8.78 -7.88
N LEU A 384 17.19 -9.64 -6.86
CA LEU A 384 18.16 -9.77 -5.77
C LEU A 384 18.66 -11.22 -5.65
N ASP A 385 19.97 -11.38 -5.54
CA ASP A 385 20.58 -12.63 -5.11
C ASP A 385 20.48 -12.72 -3.58
N ALA A 386 19.35 -13.21 -3.08
CA ALA A 386 19.10 -13.29 -1.64
C ALA A 386 20.11 -14.19 -0.90
N PRO A 387 20.51 -15.37 -1.42
CA PRO A 387 21.63 -16.16 -0.86
C PRO A 387 22.95 -15.38 -0.75
N ALA A 388 23.44 -14.77 -1.84
CA ALA A 388 24.70 -14.03 -1.80
C ALA A 388 24.61 -12.79 -0.91
N SER A 389 23.45 -12.13 -0.90
CA SER A 389 23.16 -10.99 -0.02
C SER A 389 23.16 -11.40 1.45
N ALA A 390 22.57 -12.55 1.78
CA ALA A 390 22.61 -13.13 3.11
C ALA A 390 24.06 -13.37 3.56
N GLN A 391 24.90 -13.94 2.69
CA GLN A 391 26.33 -14.12 2.95
C GLN A 391 27.07 -12.80 3.18
N ALA A 392 26.79 -11.78 2.35
CA ALA A 392 27.36 -10.44 2.51
C ALA A 392 26.99 -9.81 3.87
N VAL A 393 25.73 -9.93 4.28
CA VAL A 393 25.27 -9.49 5.60
C VAL A 393 25.89 -10.33 6.71
N GLY A 394 25.99 -11.65 6.55
CA GLY A 394 26.69 -12.54 7.49
C GLY A 394 28.12 -12.07 7.75
N ALA A 395 28.87 -11.78 6.68
CA ALA A 395 30.23 -11.29 6.78
C ALA A 395 30.32 -9.95 7.54
N MET A 396 29.37 -9.03 7.34
CA MET A 396 29.28 -7.79 8.13
C MET A 396 29.05 -8.04 9.63
N LEU A 397 28.36 -9.13 9.96
CA LEU A 397 28.09 -9.57 11.33
C LEU A 397 29.20 -10.47 11.90
N GLY A 398 30.27 -10.73 11.13
CA GLY A 398 31.37 -11.61 11.52
C GLY A 398 31.00 -13.11 11.51
N ALA A 399 30.04 -13.51 10.67
CA ALA A 399 29.62 -14.89 10.47
C ALA A 399 29.81 -15.32 9.02
N GLU A 400 30.42 -16.48 8.79
CA GLU A 400 30.50 -17.10 7.47
C GLU A 400 29.24 -17.96 7.27
N LEU A 401 28.46 -17.66 6.22
CA LEU A 401 27.18 -18.31 5.98
C LEU A 401 27.21 -19.16 4.71
N PRO A 402 26.54 -20.33 4.69
CA PRO A 402 26.27 -21.04 3.45
C PRO A 402 25.23 -20.28 2.61
N ALA A 403 25.14 -20.58 1.31
CA ALA A 403 24.17 -19.95 0.41
C ALA A 403 22.72 -20.27 0.82
N MET A 404 22.48 -21.51 1.25
CA MET A 404 21.19 -21.98 1.78
C MET A 404 21.43 -22.67 3.13
N PRO A 405 20.42 -22.73 4.04
CA PRO A 405 20.54 -23.48 5.28
C PRO A 405 20.85 -24.95 4.99
N ASP A 406 21.98 -25.41 5.53
CA ASP A 406 22.53 -26.76 5.40
C ASP A 406 22.18 -27.68 6.58
N GLY A 407 21.57 -27.11 7.63
CA GLY A 407 21.15 -27.80 8.85
C GLY A 407 19.64 -28.01 8.96
N THR A 408 19.25 -28.96 9.81
CA THR A 408 17.88 -29.13 10.30
C THR A 408 17.89 -29.15 11.82
N VAL A 409 17.05 -28.33 12.44
CA VAL A 409 16.85 -28.27 13.89
C VAL A 409 15.57 -29.04 14.24
N ALA A 410 15.66 -30.01 15.14
CA ALA A 410 14.51 -30.69 15.71
C ALA A 410 14.05 -29.96 16.98
N TRP A 411 12.84 -29.41 16.96
CA TRP A 411 12.23 -28.76 18.12
C TRP A 411 11.16 -29.66 18.75
N PRO A 412 11.34 -30.13 20.01
CA PRO A 412 10.42 -31.07 20.63
C PRO A 412 8.97 -30.59 20.64
N LEU A 413 8.04 -31.51 20.39
CA LEU A 413 6.62 -31.19 20.34
C LEU A 413 6.08 -30.64 21.66
N ASP A 414 6.61 -31.09 22.79
CA ASP A 414 6.21 -30.60 24.11
C ASP A 414 6.62 -29.13 24.33
N ASP A 415 7.80 -28.74 23.83
CA ASP A 415 8.24 -27.35 23.86
C ASP A 415 7.36 -26.48 22.95
N TYR A 416 7.01 -26.99 21.77
CA TYR A 416 6.06 -26.34 20.88
C TYR A 416 4.71 -26.12 21.55
N ARG A 417 4.15 -27.14 22.22
CA ARG A 417 2.85 -27.05 22.92
C ARG A 417 2.90 -26.02 24.05
N ALA A 418 3.97 -26.03 24.84
CA ALA A 418 4.18 -25.05 25.90
C ALA A 418 4.28 -23.62 25.32
N ALA A 419 4.91 -23.46 24.16
CA ALA A 419 4.99 -22.18 23.48
C ALA A 419 3.65 -21.74 22.89
N LEU A 420 2.92 -22.65 22.22
CA LEU A 420 1.62 -22.41 21.61
C LEU A 420 0.57 -21.99 22.64
N ALA A 421 0.61 -22.59 23.84
CA ALA A 421 -0.31 -22.27 24.94
C ALA A 421 -0.20 -20.81 25.44
N ARG A 422 0.85 -20.07 25.07
CA ARG A 422 1.02 -18.64 25.37
C ARG A 422 0.31 -17.72 24.36
N LEU A 423 -0.10 -18.24 23.21
CA LEU A 423 -0.85 -17.47 22.21
C LEU A 423 -2.31 -17.28 22.65
N PRO A 424 -3.01 -16.24 22.16
CA PRO A 424 -4.45 -16.08 22.39
C PRO A 424 -5.24 -17.34 22.02
N GLN A 425 -6.24 -17.69 22.85
CA GLN A 425 -7.03 -18.91 22.66
C GLN A 425 -7.68 -18.97 21.26
N VAL A 426 -8.19 -17.84 20.76
CA VAL A 426 -8.79 -17.76 19.42
C VAL A 426 -7.83 -18.18 18.31
N LEU A 427 -6.53 -17.89 18.43
CA LEU A 427 -5.54 -18.31 17.44
C LEU A 427 -5.25 -19.81 17.54
N GLN A 428 -5.23 -20.35 18.75
CA GLN A 428 -5.07 -21.79 18.99
C GLN A 428 -6.26 -22.57 18.41
N ASP A 429 -7.48 -22.08 18.66
CA ASP A 429 -8.72 -22.67 18.15
C ASP A 429 -8.77 -22.63 16.62
N ASN A 430 -8.42 -21.49 16.02
CA ASN A 430 -8.33 -21.33 14.56
C ASN A 430 -7.29 -22.28 13.94
N LEU A 431 -6.13 -22.41 14.58
CA LEU A 431 -5.07 -23.32 14.15
C LEU A 431 -5.53 -24.78 14.18
N HIS A 432 -6.15 -25.19 15.30
CA HIS A 432 -6.67 -26.54 15.44
C HIS A 432 -7.82 -26.84 14.48
N ALA A 433 -8.72 -25.88 14.25
CA ALA A 433 -9.82 -26.03 13.30
C ALA A 433 -9.32 -26.18 11.86
N ALA A 434 -8.25 -25.47 11.49
CA ALA A 434 -7.68 -25.52 10.15
C ALA A 434 -6.78 -26.74 9.90
N TRP A 435 -6.00 -27.16 10.90
CA TRP A 435 -4.89 -28.11 10.71
C TRP A 435 -4.91 -29.34 11.63
N GLY A 436 -5.87 -29.43 12.55
CA GLY A 436 -5.98 -30.55 13.48
C GLY A 436 -4.90 -30.55 14.57
N PRO A 437 -4.42 -31.73 15.00
CA PRO A 437 -3.33 -31.82 15.97
C PRO A 437 -1.95 -31.58 15.32
N PRO A 438 -0.96 -31.01 16.05
CA PRO A 438 0.35 -30.70 15.49
C PRO A 438 1.13 -31.92 14.98
N GLU A 439 0.84 -33.12 15.47
CA GLU A 439 1.46 -34.37 15.00
C GLU A 439 1.12 -34.74 13.56
N THR A 440 0.02 -34.22 13.01
CA THR A 440 -0.37 -34.50 11.61
C THR A 440 0.29 -33.55 10.61
N ASP A 441 1.02 -32.55 11.10
CA ASP A 441 1.75 -31.62 10.26
C ASP A 441 2.95 -32.32 9.58
N PRO A 442 3.13 -32.22 8.25
CA PRO A 442 4.19 -32.94 7.52
C PRO A 442 5.63 -32.68 7.97
N ASP A 443 5.91 -31.54 8.61
CA ASP A 443 7.25 -31.22 9.12
C ASP A 443 7.42 -31.65 10.59
N CYS A 444 6.39 -32.27 11.19
CA CYS A 444 6.43 -32.92 12.49
C CYS A 444 6.68 -34.42 12.31
N ARG A 445 7.85 -34.91 12.74
CA ARG A 445 8.22 -36.33 12.70
C ARG A 445 9.04 -36.69 13.93
N ASP A 446 8.89 -37.93 14.40
CA ASP A 446 9.59 -38.45 15.58
C ASP A 446 9.40 -37.60 16.85
N GLY A 447 8.21 -37.00 17.03
CA GLY A 447 7.88 -36.19 18.20
C GLY A 447 8.50 -34.78 18.23
N ALA A 448 8.95 -34.26 17.07
CA ALA A 448 9.54 -32.93 16.96
C ALA A 448 9.20 -32.27 15.61
N PHE A 449 9.18 -30.93 15.57
CA PHE A 449 9.19 -30.16 14.33
C PHE A 449 10.60 -30.06 13.75
N HIS A 450 10.77 -30.33 12.46
CA HIS A 450 12.05 -30.30 11.76
C HIS A 450 12.15 -29.02 10.94
N LEU A 451 12.90 -28.06 11.46
CA LEU A 451 13.03 -26.71 10.89
C LEU A 451 14.36 -26.59 10.13
N ARG A 452 14.33 -26.11 8.89
CA ARG A 452 15.55 -25.87 8.09
C ARG A 452 16.28 -24.62 8.59
N ALA A 453 17.26 -24.82 9.45
CA ALA A 453 18.02 -23.75 10.07
C ALA A 453 19.44 -24.21 10.46
N SER A 454 20.36 -23.27 10.47
CA SER A 454 21.77 -23.45 10.86
C SER A 454 22.24 -22.27 11.71
N LEU A 455 23.12 -22.53 12.68
CA LEU A 455 23.60 -21.51 13.63
C LEU A 455 25.07 -21.18 13.32
N HIS A 456 25.36 -19.91 13.08
CA HIS A 456 26.68 -19.40 12.69
C HIS A 456 27.04 -18.21 13.57
N GLY A 457 27.69 -18.48 14.71
CA GLY A 457 28.04 -17.45 15.69
C GLY A 457 26.81 -16.69 16.21
N PRO A 458 26.71 -15.36 16.00
CA PRO A 458 25.54 -14.58 16.39
C PRO A 458 24.36 -14.70 15.40
N VAL A 459 24.49 -15.38 14.27
CA VAL A 459 23.47 -15.44 13.21
C VAL A 459 22.78 -16.80 13.21
N ILE A 460 21.45 -16.80 13.23
CA ILE A 460 20.63 -17.96 12.86
C ILE A 460 20.25 -17.78 11.40
N LEU A 461 20.76 -18.61 10.49
CA LEU A 461 20.32 -18.64 9.10
C LEU A 461 19.22 -19.68 8.96
N ALA A 462 18.02 -19.26 8.56
CA ALA A 462 16.85 -20.12 8.53
C ALA A 462 16.02 -19.93 7.27
N LEU A 463 15.40 -21.01 6.80
CA LEU A 463 14.43 -20.97 5.71
C LEU A 463 13.03 -20.99 6.33
N GLN A 464 12.24 -19.97 6.01
CA GLN A 464 10.85 -19.85 6.48
C GLN A 464 10.04 -21.06 6.01
N PRO A 465 9.35 -21.83 6.87
CA PRO A 465 8.51 -22.93 6.38
C PRO A 465 7.37 -22.42 5.50
N GLU A 466 6.83 -23.32 4.67
CA GLU A 466 5.59 -23.03 3.96
C GLU A 466 4.46 -22.70 4.92
N ARG A 467 3.71 -21.62 4.66
CA ARG A 467 2.57 -21.21 5.48
C ARG A 467 1.36 -22.11 5.33
N SER A 468 1.23 -22.77 4.18
CA SER A 468 0.09 -23.62 3.81
C SER A 468 0.58 -24.98 3.27
N HIS A 469 -0.31 -25.77 2.67
CA HIS A 469 0.06 -26.96 1.93
C HIS A 469 0.98 -26.60 0.75
N ARG A 470 1.97 -27.46 0.47
CA ARG A 470 2.87 -27.31 -0.69
C ARG A 470 2.13 -27.42 -2.04
N ALA A 471 0.99 -28.10 -2.06
CA ALA A 471 0.07 -28.14 -3.20
C ALA A 471 -0.89 -26.94 -3.14
N GLY A 472 -1.01 -26.16 -4.22
CA GLY A 472 -1.85 -24.94 -4.26
C GLY A 472 -1.25 -23.73 -3.54
N ARG A 473 0.09 -23.61 -3.56
CA ARG A 473 0.90 -22.73 -2.69
C ARG A 473 0.92 -21.24 -3.09
N GLU A 474 0.95 -20.92 -4.38
CA GLU A 474 1.13 -19.54 -4.90
C GLU A 474 0.00 -18.61 -4.44
N ASP A 475 -1.24 -19.09 -4.48
CA ASP A 475 -2.43 -18.31 -4.09
C ASP A 475 -2.53 -18.06 -2.60
N SER A 476 -1.82 -18.86 -1.81
CA SER A 476 -1.83 -18.69 -0.39
C SER A 476 -0.98 -17.50 0.00
N TYR A 477 0.14 -17.17 -0.65
CA TYR A 477 1.16 -16.31 -0.02
C TYR A 477 0.68 -14.93 0.45
N HIS A 478 -0.26 -14.31 -0.26
CA HIS A 478 -0.82 -13.00 0.08
C HIS A 478 -2.19 -13.07 0.77
N ASP A 479 -2.80 -14.25 0.93
CA ASP A 479 -4.16 -14.44 1.49
C ASP A 479 -4.21 -14.12 3.00
N LEU A 480 -4.83 -13.01 3.39
CA LEU A 480 -4.96 -12.58 4.79
C LEU A 480 -6.04 -13.35 5.57
N THR A 481 -6.58 -14.44 5.03
CA THR A 481 -7.59 -15.28 5.70
C THR A 481 -7.07 -16.68 6.02
N ARG A 482 -6.03 -17.15 5.32
CA ARG A 482 -5.46 -18.49 5.51
C ARG A 482 -4.67 -18.64 6.81
N VAL A 483 -5.19 -19.42 7.75
CA VAL A 483 -4.48 -19.77 8.99
C VAL A 483 -3.18 -20.52 8.67
N PRO A 484 -2.02 -20.11 9.22
CA PRO A 484 -0.75 -20.81 8.99
C PRO A 484 -0.77 -22.22 9.57
N ARG A 485 -0.04 -23.16 8.97
CA ARG A 485 0.13 -24.52 9.52
C ARG A 485 1.00 -24.54 10.78
N HIS A 486 0.97 -25.67 11.50
CA HIS A 486 1.70 -25.82 12.75
C HIS A 486 3.21 -25.62 12.59
N ALA A 487 3.86 -26.13 11.54
CA ALA A 487 5.29 -25.94 11.32
C ALA A 487 5.69 -24.46 11.19
N TYR A 488 4.86 -23.66 10.54
CA TYR A 488 5.07 -22.23 10.38
C TYR A 488 5.00 -21.50 11.73
N VAL A 489 3.95 -21.80 12.51
CA VAL A 489 3.79 -21.28 13.87
C VAL A 489 4.97 -21.72 14.74
N ALA A 490 5.37 -22.98 14.62
CA ALA A 490 6.46 -23.56 15.39
C ALA A 490 7.78 -22.84 15.11
N PHE A 491 8.07 -22.53 13.85
CA PHE A 491 9.26 -21.80 13.44
C PHE A 491 9.42 -20.44 14.14
N TYR A 492 8.37 -19.61 14.16
CA TYR A 492 8.46 -18.30 14.79
C TYR A 492 8.52 -18.38 16.32
N LEU A 493 7.78 -19.31 16.92
CA LEU A 493 7.85 -19.54 18.37
C LEU A 493 9.22 -20.07 18.79
N TRP A 494 9.83 -20.94 17.97
CA TRP A 494 11.19 -21.42 18.15
C TRP A 494 12.21 -20.29 18.03
N LEU A 495 12.13 -19.44 17.00
CA LEU A 495 13.01 -18.27 16.84
C LEU A 495 12.95 -17.35 18.07
N ALA A 496 11.75 -17.08 18.58
CA ALA A 496 11.57 -16.30 19.80
C ALA A 496 12.23 -16.99 21.01
N GLN A 497 12.12 -18.32 21.14
CA GLN A 497 12.79 -19.08 22.20
C GLN A 497 14.32 -19.09 22.08
N GLN A 498 14.87 -18.99 20.87
CA GLN A 498 16.32 -18.88 20.65
C GLN A 498 16.91 -17.54 21.08
N GLY A 499 16.08 -16.58 21.50
CA GLY A 499 16.51 -15.26 21.96
C GLY A 499 17.01 -14.37 20.83
N ALA A 500 16.47 -14.53 19.61
CA ALA A 500 16.73 -13.60 18.52
C ALA A 500 16.25 -12.20 18.90
N GLN A 501 17.13 -11.20 18.79
CA GLN A 501 16.87 -9.81 19.19
C GLN A 501 16.44 -8.94 18.01
N ALA A 502 16.75 -9.37 16.79
CA ALA A 502 16.25 -8.78 15.56
C ALA A 502 16.05 -9.88 14.52
N LEU A 503 15.11 -9.64 13.61
CA LEU A 503 14.89 -10.44 12.42
C LEU A 503 15.31 -9.63 11.19
N ILE A 504 16.24 -10.21 10.42
CA ILE A 504 16.60 -9.76 9.08
C ILE A 504 15.87 -10.67 8.10
N HIS A 505 14.95 -10.12 7.31
CA HIS A 505 14.28 -10.91 6.28
C HIS A 505 14.92 -10.63 4.91
N MET A 506 15.37 -11.68 4.23
CA MET A 506 16.01 -11.66 2.91
C MET A 506 15.07 -12.34 1.89
N GLY A 507 14.60 -11.64 0.87
CA GLY A 507 13.63 -12.18 -0.11
C GLY A 507 12.82 -11.07 -0.80
N ALA A 508 12.07 -11.40 -1.86
CA ALA A 508 11.11 -10.47 -2.49
C ALA A 508 10.12 -9.95 -1.45
N HIS A 509 9.52 -10.90 -0.74
CA HIS A 509 8.68 -10.67 0.41
C HIS A 509 8.64 -11.94 1.26
N GLY A 510 8.28 -11.74 2.51
CA GLY A 510 8.04 -12.78 3.47
C GLY A 510 6.58 -13.16 3.38
N THR A 511 6.18 -14.16 4.15
CA THR A 511 4.77 -14.54 4.26
C THR A 511 4.17 -14.14 5.61
N LEU A 512 4.98 -13.56 6.50
CA LEU A 512 4.60 -13.23 7.89
C LEU A 512 3.65 -12.04 7.94
N GLU A 513 3.99 -10.99 7.21
CA GLU A 513 3.18 -9.79 7.02
C GLU A 513 1.86 -10.10 6.32
N TRP A 514 1.75 -11.22 5.61
CA TRP A 514 0.54 -11.66 4.92
C TRP A 514 -0.29 -12.70 5.70
N LEU A 515 0.07 -13.03 6.93
CA LEU A 515 -0.74 -13.94 7.76
C LEU A 515 -2.05 -13.29 8.21
N PRO A 516 -3.06 -14.07 8.63
CA PRO A 516 -4.38 -13.53 8.89
C PRO A 516 -4.45 -12.52 10.02
N GLY A 517 -5.26 -11.49 9.78
CA GLY A 517 -5.44 -10.38 10.70
C GLY A 517 -5.64 -9.06 9.97
N LYS A 518 -5.80 -7.99 10.75
CA LYS A 518 -6.16 -6.66 10.24
C LYS A 518 -5.14 -6.09 9.27
N ALA A 519 -5.57 -5.32 8.26
CA ALA A 519 -4.64 -4.73 7.27
C ALA A 519 -3.58 -3.79 7.89
N VAL A 520 -3.92 -3.05 8.94
CA VAL A 520 -3.03 -2.19 9.72
C VAL A 520 -3.53 -2.08 11.16
N ALA A 521 -2.68 -1.64 12.09
CA ALA A 521 -3.03 -1.49 13.51
C ALA A 521 -3.57 -2.80 14.11
N LEU A 522 -2.73 -3.83 14.03
CA LEU A 522 -3.04 -5.20 14.45
C LEU A 522 -3.49 -5.29 15.91
N SER A 523 -4.41 -6.23 16.19
CA SER A 523 -4.71 -6.69 17.54
C SER A 523 -3.77 -7.81 17.97
N GLY A 524 -3.84 -8.20 19.25
CA GLY A 524 -3.16 -9.42 19.73
C GLY A 524 -3.66 -10.71 19.06
N ASP A 525 -4.88 -10.69 18.52
CA ASP A 525 -5.51 -11.81 17.80
C ASP A 525 -5.13 -11.85 16.31
N CYS A 526 -4.16 -11.05 15.88
CA CYS A 526 -3.63 -11.10 14.51
C CYS A 526 -2.36 -11.96 14.48
N TRP A 527 -2.29 -12.93 13.58
CA TRP A 527 -1.14 -13.84 13.46
C TRP A 527 0.22 -13.15 13.34
N PRO A 528 0.39 -12.09 12.50
CA PRO A 528 1.69 -11.41 12.40
C PRO A 528 2.12 -10.82 13.75
N ALA A 529 1.20 -10.24 14.52
CA ALA A 529 1.49 -9.66 15.82
C ALA A 529 1.80 -10.74 16.87
N ALA A 530 1.08 -11.85 16.85
CA ALA A 530 1.25 -12.95 17.80
C ALA A 530 2.57 -13.72 17.61
N LEU A 531 2.98 -13.96 16.35
CA LEU A 531 4.20 -14.70 16.05
C LEU A 531 5.47 -13.84 16.16
N LEU A 532 5.39 -12.56 15.78
CA LEU A 532 6.52 -11.64 15.86
C LEU A 532 6.74 -11.07 17.27
N GLY A 533 5.65 -10.82 17.98
CA GLY A 533 5.67 -10.11 19.26
C GLY A 533 6.29 -8.71 19.14
N ALA A 534 7.35 -8.48 19.91
CA ALA A 534 8.07 -7.21 19.98
C ALA A 534 9.36 -7.17 19.13
N MET A 535 9.73 -8.27 18.48
CA MET A 535 11.02 -8.39 17.78
C MET A 535 11.15 -7.35 16.65
N PRO A 536 12.19 -6.50 16.67
CA PRO A 536 12.55 -5.62 15.56
C PRO A 536 12.71 -6.39 14.23
N VAL A 537 12.13 -5.84 13.16
CA VAL A 537 12.28 -6.38 11.80
C VAL A 537 13.03 -5.39 10.93
N ILE A 538 14.11 -5.86 10.33
CA ILE A 538 14.93 -5.12 9.37
C ILE A 538 14.85 -5.85 8.04
N TYR A 539 14.58 -5.10 6.97
CA TYR A 539 14.10 -5.72 5.75
C TYR A 539 14.72 -5.06 4.51
N PRO A 540 15.85 -5.56 4.00
CA PRO A 540 16.29 -5.28 2.64
C PRO A 540 15.17 -5.51 1.63
N PHE A 541 14.84 -4.47 0.88
CA PHE A 541 13.67 -4.44 0.00
C PHE A 541 14.01 -3.71 -1.30
N ILE A 542 13.51 -4.18 -2.44
CA ILE A 542 13.81 -3.54 -3.71
C ILE A 542 13.16 -2.15 -3.78
N VAL A 543 13.92 -1.14 -4.20
CA VAL A 543 13.48 0.26 -4.13
C VAL A 543 12.30 0.59 -5.05
N ASN A 544 12.08 -0.22 -6.09
CA ASN A 544 11.00 -0.07 -7.06
C ASN A 544 9.75 -0.90 -6.71
N ASP A 545 9.63 -1.50 -5.52
CA ASP A 545 8.39 -2.15 -5.09
C ASP A 545 7.80 -1.59 -3.78
N PRO A 546 7.18 -0.40 -3.85
CA PRO A 546 6.61 0.22 -2.66
C PRO A 546 5.36 -0.46 -2.09
N GLY A 547 4.65 -1.26 -2.91
CA GLY A 547 3.39 -1.86 -2.52
C GLY A 547 3.56 -2.86 -1.40
N GLU A 548 4.50 -3.78 -1.59
CA GLU A 548 4.80 -4.83 -0.61
C GLU A 548 5.60 -4.29 0.59
N ALA A 549 6.53 -3.37 0.36
CA ALA A 549 7.23 -2.67 1.43
C ALA A 549 6.24 -2.02 2.41
N ALA A 550 5.17 -1.38 1.91
CA ALA A 550 4.13 -0.79 2.74
C ALA A 550 3.43 -1.84 3.63
N GLN A 551 3.17 -3.05 3.11
CA GLN A 551 2.57 -4.13 3.90
C GLN A 551 3.47 -4.55 5.07
N ALA A 552 4.76 -4.76 4.81
CA ALA A 552 5.74 -5.11 5.84
C ALA A 552 5.85 -4.01 6.92
N LYS A 553 5.93 -2.74 6.52
CA LYS A 553 5.97 -1.60 7.48
C LYS A 553 4.75 -1.55 8.37
N ARG A 554 3.56 -1.74 7.80
CA ARG A 554 2.28 -1.47 8.48
C ARG A 554 1.80 -2.64 9.35
N ARG A 555 2.17 -3.88 9.01
CA ARG A 555 1.75 -5.08 9.75
C ARG A 555 2.81 -5.60 10.71
N ILE A 556 4.08 -5.53 10.33
CA ILE A 556 5.18 -6.07 11.16
C ILE A 556 6.17 -4.99 11.64
N GLY A 557 5.89 -3.70 11.39
CA GLY A 557 6.73 -2.60 11.88
C GLY A 557 8.14 -2.60 11.28
N ALA A 558 8.30 -3.17 10.08
CA ALA A 558 9.60 -3.34 9.45
C ALA A 558 10.27 -2.00 9.09
N VAL A 559 11.58 -1.94 9.32
CA VAL A 559 12.46 -0.95 8.69
C VAL A 559 12.88 -1.51 7.33
N THR A 560 12.18 -1.07 6.28
CA THR A 560 12.36 -1.52 4.90
C THR A 560 13.50 -0.74 4.24
N LEU A 561 14.69 -1.33 4.18
CA LEU A 561 15.89 -0.71 3.65
C LEU A 561 15.96 -0.93 2.13
N GLY A 562 15.85 0.15 1.36
CA GLY A 562 15.90 0.05 -0.11
C GLY A 562 17.22 -0.57 -0.59
N HIS A 563 17.18 -1.41 -1.63
CA HIS A 563 18.34 -1.77 -2.45
C HIS A 563 18.11 -1.46 -3.93
N MET A 564 19.20 -1.37 -4.69
CA MET A 564 19.13 -1.15 -6.13
C MET A 564 18.51 -2.36 -6.85
N PRO A 565 17.77 -2.15 -7.96
CA PRO A 565 17.51 -3.23 -8.91
C PRO A 565 18.82 -3.70 -9.56
N PRO A 566 18.83 -4.84 -10.28
CA PRO A 566 19.98 -5.28 -11.04
C PRO A 566 20.53 -4.19 -11.97
N PRO A 567 21.85 -4.20 -12.27
CA PRO A 567 22.39 -3.34 -13.31
C PRO A 567 21.71 -3.65 -14.65
N MET A 568 21.44 -2.62 -15.45
CA MET A 568 20.79 -2.78 -16.75
C MET A 568 21.82 -2.93 -17.87
N ARG A 569 21.50 -3.77 -18.85
CA ARG A 569 22.27 -3.98 -20.07
C ARG A 569 21.39 -3.77 -21.29
N GLU A 570 21.96 -3.15 -22.32
CA GLU A 570 21.33 -3.03 -23.64
C GLU A 570 21.33 -4.38 -24.35
N ALA A 571 20.19 -4.73 -24.94
CA ALA A 571 20.05 -5.94 -25.73
C ALA A 571 20.81 -5.81 -27.06
N ALA A 572 21.42 -6.92 -27.50
CA ALA A 572 22.00 -7.02 -28.83
C ALA A 572 21.05 -7.74 -29.78
N LEU A 573 21.11 -7.40 -31.07
CA LEU A 573 20.38 -8.19 -32.06
C LEU A 573 20.95 -9.62 -32.11
N PRO A 574 20.11 -10.67 -32.03
CA PRO A 574 20.59 -12.04 -32.08
C PRO A 574 21.42 -12.31 -33.34
N PRO A 575 22.54 -13.07 -33.26
CA PRO A 575 23.38 -13.34 -34.43
C PRO A 575 22.61 -13.97 -35.60
N GLY A 576 21.56 -14.76 -35.31
CA GLY A 576 20.67 -15.34 -36.32
C GLY A 576 19.81 -14.34 -37.09
N MET A 577 19.71 -13.08 -36.64
CA MET A 577 18.93 -12.01 -37.28
C MET A 577 19.79 -10.98 -38.03
N ALA A 578 21.11 -11.13 -38.05
CA ALA A 578 22.01 -10.18 -38.72
C ALA A 578 21.80 -10.11 -40.24
N GLY A 579 21.36 -11.21 -40.86
CA GLY A 579 20.98 -11.22 -42.28
C GLY A 579 19.76 -10.33 -42.54
N LEU A 580 18.72 -10.51 -41.71
CA LEU A 580 17.47 -9.76 -41.77
C LEU A 580 17.71 -8.25 -41.59
N GLU A 581 18.51 -7.85 -40.60
CA GLU A 581 18.88 -6.45 -40.38
C GLU A 581 19.58 -5.85 -41.60
N ARG A 582 20.61 -6.53 -42.13
CA ARG A 582 21.31 -6.06 -43.32
C ARG A 582 20.38 -5.90 -44.52
N SER A 583 19.42 -6.80 -44.70
CA SER A 583 18.43 -6.69 -45.78
C SER A 583 17.46 -5.52 -45.57
N LEU A 584 17.07 -5.22 -44.33
CA LEU A 584 16.27 -4.04 -43.98
C LEU A 584 17.04 -2.72 -44.23
N ASP A 585 18.31 -2.65 -43.83
CA ASP A 585 19.18 -1.50 -44.10
C ASP A 585 19.37 -1.26 -45.61
N GLU A 586 19.58 -2.35 -46.36
CA GLU A 586 19.68 -2.30 -47.82
C GLU A 586 18.37 -1.85 -48.46
N TYR A 587 17.23 -2.30 -47.93
CA TYR A 587 15.90 -1.86 -48.37
C TYR A 587 15.72 -0.36 -48.14
N SER A 588 16.05 0.16 -46.95
CA SER A 588 15.95 1.59 -46.64
C SER A 588 16.84 2.43 -47.56
N THR A 589 17.97 1.90 -48.02
CA THR A 589 18.87 2.60 -48.96
C THR A 589 18.38 2.52 -50.41
N ALA A 590 17.73 1.41 -50.79
CA ALA A 590 17.25 1.19 -52.15
C ALA A 590 15.90 1.90 -52.44
N ASP A 591 15.12 2.20 -51.39
CA ASP A 591 13.82 2.85 -51.54
C ASP A 591 13.97 4.25 -52.17
N GLY A 592 13.25 4.47 -53.27
CA GLY A 592 13.34 5.69 -54.09
C GLY A 592 14.53 5.77 -55.07
N LEU A 593 15.51 4.84 -55.01
CA LEU A 593 16.69 4.84 -55.90
C LEU A 593 16.71 3.69 -56.92
N ASP A 594 16.25 2.49 -56.56
CA ASP A 594 16.24 1.31 -57.43
C ASP A 594 15.00 0.41 -57.16
N PRO A 595 13.88 0.61 -57.88
CA PRO A 595 12.65 -0.14 -57.66
C PRO A 595 12.79 -1.65 -57.86
N ALA A 596 13.61 -2.10 -58.82
CA ALA A 596 13.77 -3.53 -59.12
C ALA A 596 14.61 -4.24 -58.05
N ARG A 597 15.54 -3.54 -57.41
CA ARG A 597 16.25 -4.03 -56.22
C ARG A 597 15.35 -4.03 -55.00
N ARG A 598 14.58 -2.97 -54.78
CA ARG A 598 13.59 -2.88 -53.68
C ARG A 598 12.63 -4.07 -53.68
N ASP A 599 12.03 -4.40 -54.82
CA ASP A 599 11.05 -5.49 -54.91
C ASP A 599 11.67 -6.87 -54.61
N ARG A 600 12.94 -7.08 -54.98
CA ARG A 600 13.71 -8.30 -54.60
C ARG A 600 14.02 -8.33 -53.12
N LEU A 601 14.37 -7.19 -52.52
CA LEU A 601 14.64 -7.07 -51.08
C LEU A 601 13.38 -7.34 -50.25
N ILE A 602 12.20 -6.87 -50.69
CA ILE A 602 10.93 -7.19 -50.03
C ILE A 602 10.72 -8.70 -49.93
N ALA A 603 10.91 -9.43 -51.04
CA ALA A 603 10.76 -10.88 -51.05
C ALA A 603 11.80 -11.56 -50.12
N ALA A 604 13.06 -11.15 -50.20
CA ALA A 604 14.14 -11.69 -49.37
C ALA A 604 13.92 -11.46 -47.87
N ILE A 605 13.53 -10.24 -47.47
CA ILE A 605 13.22 -9.88 -46.07
C ILE A 605 12.09 -10.77 -45.55
N ARG A 606 11.02 -10.93 -46.34
CA ARG A 606 9.87 -11.77 -45.94
C ARG A 606 10.24 -13.25 -45.86
N ASP A 607 11.03 -13.77 -46.79
CA ASP A 607 11.50 -15.17 -46.74
C ASP A 607 12.37 -15.41 -45.50
N GLU A 608 13.28 -14.50 -45.18
CA GLU A 608 14.13 -14.58 -44.00
C GLU A 608 13.32 -14.42 -42.70
N ALA A 609 12.41 -13.45 -42.64
CA ALA A 609 11.51 -13.26 -41.51
C ALA A 609 10.62 -14.50 -41.26
N ARG A 610 10.13 -15.17 -42.32
CA ARG A 610 9.42 -16.46 -42.19
C ARG A 610 10.30 -17.57 -41.68
N ALA A 611 11.52 -17.69 -42.20
CA ALA A 611 12.47 -18.71 -41.78
C ALA A 611 12.85 -18.56 -40.30
N LEU A 612 12.96 -17.33 -39.82
CA LEU A 612 13.26 -16.99 -38.42
C LEU A 612 12.03 -17.02 -37.50
N GLY A 613 10.82 -17.18 -38.03
CA GLY A 613 9.57 -17.15 -37.27
C GLY A 613 9.04 -15.75 -36.94
N VAL A 614 9.68 -14.67 -37.43
CA VAL A 614 9.30 -13.27 -37.14
C VAL A 614 7.93 -12.89 -37.72
N GLU A 615 7.58 -13.36 -38.93
CA GLU A 615 6.21 -13.10 -39.46
C GLU A 615 5.14 -13.76 -38.56
N ALA A 616 5.45 -14.92 -37.96
CA ALA A 616 4.54 -15.60 -37.04
C ALA A 616 4.47 -14.89 -35.68
N ASP A 617 5.61 -14.44 -35.14
CA ASP A 617 5.69 -13.64 -33.91
C ASP A 617 4.82 -12.38 -33.99
N LEU A 618 4.83 -11.74 -35.16
CA LEU A 618 4.07 -10.52 -35.42
C LEU A 618 2.63 -10.80 -35.85
N GLY A 619 2.26 -12.05 -36.17
CA GLY A 619 0.96 -12.36 -36.74
C GLY A 619 0.70 -11.64 -38.07
N ILE A 620 1.72 -11.54 -38.93
CA ILE A 620 1.61 -10.92 -40.26
C ILE A 620 0.88 -11.89 -41.21
N PRO A 621 -0.26 -11.49 -41.80
CA PRO A 621 -0.96 -12.32 -42.78
C PRO A 621 -0.11 -12.61 -44.03
N SER A 622 -0.31 -13.77 -44.66
CA SER A 622 0.42 -14.13 -45.89
C SER A 622 0.19 -13.13 -47.02
N ASP A 623 -1.01 -12.56 -47.09
CA ASP A 623 -1.46 -11.57 -48.06
C ASP A 623 -1.22 -10.11 -47.63
N ALA A 624 -0.56 -9.87 -46.49
CA ALA A 624 -0.18 -8.54 -46.05
C ALA A 624 0.61 -7.79 -47.13
N SER A 625 0.31 -6.49 -47.25
CA SER A 625 1.01 -5.63 -48.21
C SER A 625 2.50 -5.51 -47.84
N ALA A 626 3.36 -5.29 -48.84
CA ALA A 626 4.79 -5.08 -48.59
C ALA A 626 5.05 -3.91 -47.63
N ALA A 627 4.29 -2.81 -47.78
CA ALA A 627 4.40 -1.64 -46.92
C ALA A 627 4.08 -1.98 -45.45
N GLU A 628 3.05 -2.81 -45.21
CA GLU A 628 2.71 -3.25 -43.86
C GLU A 628 3.75 -4.21 -43.29
N ALA A 629 4.08 -5.28 -44.03
CA ALA A 629 4.97 -6.33 -43.55
C ALA A 629 6.37 -5.80 -43.23
N ILE A 630 6.99 -5.03 -44.14
CA ILE A 630 8.33 -4.49 -43.95
C ILE A 630 8.37 -3.51 -42.78
N THR A 631 7.38 -2.62 -42.65
CA THR A 631 7.32 -1.66 -41.52
C THR A 631 7.23 -2.38 -40.18
N ARG A 632 6.42 -3.44 -40.08
CA ARG A 632 6.26 -4.21 -38.83
C ARG A 632 7.51 -5.01 -38.47
N ILE A 633 8.15 -5.63 -39.47
CA ILE A 633 9.42 -6.37 -39.28
C ILE A 633 10.54 -5.42 -38.86
N ASP A 634 10.70 -4.28 -39.55
CA ASP A 634 11.71 -3.27 -39.25
C ASP A 634 11.56 -2.72 -37.83
N ARG A 635 10.32 -2.36 -37.45
CA ARG A 635 10.00 -1.92 -36.09
C ARG A 635 10.36 -2.99 -35.07
N PHE A 636 10.01 -4.26 -35.31
CA PHE A 636 10.31 -5.34 -34.37
C PHE A 636 11.82 -5.55 -34.15
N VAL A 637 12.63 -5.46 -35.22
CA VAL A 637 14.09 -5.51 -35.14
C VAL A 637 14.65 -4.32 -34.36
N CYS A 638 14.14 -3.10 -34.61
CA CYS A 638 14.49 -1.92 -33.83
C CYS A 638 14.12 -2.08 -32.34
N ASP A 639 12.93 -2.60 -32.04
CA ASP A 639 12.45 -2.82 -30.68
C ASP A 639 13.35 -3.77 -29.89
N ILE A 640 13.85 -4.84 -30.53
CA ILE A 640 14.82 -5.75 -29.90
C ILE A 640 16.12 -5.00 -29.56
N LYS A 641 16.65 -4.19 -30.47
CA LYS A 641 17.89 -3.43 -30.27
C LYS A 641 17.76 -2.32 -29.22
N GLU A 642 16.57 -1.73 -29.11
CA GLU A 642 16.26 -0.69 -28.11
C GLU A 642 15.88 -1.29 -26.74
N SER A 643 15.78 -2.61 -26.63
CA SER A 643 15.42 -3.29 -25.39
C SER A 643 16.58 -3.25 -24.39
N GLN A 644 16.22 -3.33 -23.11
CA GLN A 644 17.17 -3.50 -22.01
C GLN A 644 16.70 -4.63 -21.10
N TYR A 645 17.63 -5.24 -20.37
CA TYR A 645 17.34 -6.27 -19.37
C TYR A 645 18.32 -6.18 -18.19
N GLY A 646 17.97 -6.80 -17.07
CA GLY A 646 18.86 -6.92 -15.91
C GLY A 646 20.04 -7.85 -16.18
N GLU A 647 21.26 -7.33 -16.05
CA GLU A 647 22.53 -8.07 -16.16
C GLU A 647 22.83 -8.78 -14.84
N GLY A 648 22.27 -9.97 -14.66
CA GLY A 648 22.40 -10.72 -13.41
C GLY A 648 21.44 -10.20 -12.33
N LEU A 649 21.89 -10.25 -11.07
CA LEU A 649 21.11 -9.89 -9.89
C LEU A 649 21.89 -8.92 -9.00
N HIS A 650 21.18 -8.11 -8.21
CA HIS A 650 21.81 -7.27 -7.19
C HIS A 650 22.30 -8.13 -6.02
N VAL A 651 23.43 -7.75 -5.43
CA VAL A 651 23.93 -8.31 -4.16
C VAL A 651 23.99 -7.19 -3.14
N TRP A 652 23.38 -7.40 -1.97
CA TRP A 652 23.33 -6.39 -0.90
C TRP A 652 24.71 -5.85 -0.56
N GLY A 653 24.84 -4.53 -0.51
CA GLY A 653 26.09 -3.86 -0.20
C GLY A 653 27.06 -3.78 -1.39
N SER A 654 26.67 -4.19 -2.59
CA SER A 654 27.50 -4.06 -3.80
C SER A 654 27.13 -2.82 -4.63
N GLY A 655 27.93 -2.52 -5.66
CA GLY A 655 27.66 -1.43 -6.60
C GLY A 655 27.73 -0.02 -6.00
N ALA A 656 27.16 0.95 -6.72
CA ALA A 656 27.28 2.37 -6.40
C ALA A 656 26.63 2.77 -5.06
N CYS A 657 25.55 2.09 -4.66
CA CYS A 657 24.85 2.36 -3.40
C CYS A 657 25.27 1.41 -2.25
N GLY A 658 26.20 0.48 -2.51
CA GLY A 658 26.52 -0.59 -1.57
C GLY A 658 27.00 -0.11 -0.20
N GLN A 659 27.73 1.00 -0.12
CA GLN A 659 28.13 1.54 1.19
C GLN A 659 26.93 2.06 1.99
N ALA A 660 26.00 2.76 1.33
CA ALA A 660 24.81 3.29 2.00
C ALA A 660 23.85 2.17 2.45
N GLU A 661 23.73 1.09 1.66
CA GLU A 661 23.02 -0.14 2.05
C GLU A 661 23.60 -0.73 3.34
N ARG A 662 24.92 -0.88 3.40
CA ARG A 662 25.61 -1.36 4.61
C ARG A 662 25.37 -0.44 5.81
N ASP A 663 25.50 0.87 5.62
CA ASP A 663 25.35 1.86 6.68
C ASP A 663 23.93 1.87 7.24
N GLY A 664 22.91 1.78 6.39
CA GLY A 664 21.50 1.69 6.78
C GLY A 664 21.19 0.44 7.60
N LEU A 665 21.71 -0.72 7.18
CA LEU A 665 21.57 -1.98 7.91
C LEU A 665 22.22 -1.90 9.30
N MET A 666 23.45 -1.40 9.36
CA MET A 666 24.18 -1.26 10.63
C MET A 666 23.55 -0.19 11.53
N ALA A 667 22.95 0.86 10.98
CA ALA A 667 22.18 1.83 11.76
C ALA A 667 20.94 1.17 12.39
N ALA A 668 20.18 0.40 11.61
CA ALA A 668 19.01 -0.32 12.13
C ALA A 668 19.39 -1.33 13.22
N LEU A 669 20.42 -2.15 12.99
CA LEU A 669 20.91 -3.13 13.97
C LEU A 669 21.51 -2.50 15.23
N ALA A 670 21.94 -1.24 15.15
CA ALA A 670 22.41 -0.46 16.29
C ALA A 670 21.27 0.30 17.00
N GLY A 671 19.99 0.05 16.63
CA GLY A 671 18.85 0.78 17.19
C GLY A 671 18.95 2.28 16.97
N ARG A 672 19.47 2.73 15.82
CA ARG A 672 19.58 4.14 15.43
C ARG A 672 18.53 4.54 14.40
N PHE A 673 18.33 5.84 14.25
CA PHE A 673 17.49 6.39 13.20
C PHE A 673 18.05 6.03 11.81
N VAL A 674 17.19 5.47 10.95
CA VAL A 674 17.50 5.25 9.53
C VAL A 674 16.78 6.32 8.71
N PRO A 675 17.51 7.14 7.92
CA PRO A 675 16.90 8.17 7.11
C PRO A 675 15.82 7.63 6.16
N PRO A 676 14.68 8.32 5.99
CA PRO A 676 13.67 7.93 5.01
C PRO A 676 14.18 8.08 3.58
N GLY A 677 13.67 7.23 2.69
CA GLY A 677 13.95 7.29 1.25
C GLY A 677 12.68 7.05 0.42
N PRO A 678 12.51 7.74 -0.72
CA PRO A 678 11.40 7.47 -1.62
C PRO A 678 11.60 6.12 -2.32
N SER A 679 10.50 5.57 -2.83
CA SER A 679 10.48 4.40 -3.70
C SER A 679 10.25 4.79 -5.17
N GLY A 680 10.73 3.97 -6.10
CA GLY A 680 10.55 4.13 -7.54
C GLY A 680 11.67 3.48 -8.34
N SER A 681 11.50 3.38 -9.66
CA SER A 681 12.53 2.87 -10.55
C SER A 681 13.56 3.95 -10.89
N PRO A 682 14.85 3.78 -10.55
CA PRO A 682 15.90 4.69 -10.96
C PRO A 682 16.06 4.73 -12.49
N ASN A 683 15.79 3.61 -13.17
CA ASN A 683 15.84 3.53 -14.64
C ASN A 683 14.63 4.17 -15.33
N ARG A 684 13.56 4.46 -14.59
CA ARG A 684 12.41 5.27 -15.02
C ARG A 684 12.47 6.72 -14.51
N GLY A 685 13.67 7.27 -14.37
CA GLY A 685 13.89 8.69 -14.06
C GLY A 685 13.78 9.08 -12.58
N ARG A 686 13.55 8.14 -11.65
CA ARG A 686 13.49 8.42 -10.21
C ARG A 686 14.86 8.40 -9.56
N SER A 687 15.75 9.31 -9.95
CA SER A 687 17.11 9.42 -9.38
C SER A 687 17.12 9.80 -7.90
N ASP A 688 16.02 10.35 -7.38
CA ASP A 688 15.79 10.70 -5.97
C ASP A 688 15.78 9.49 -5.02
N VAL A 689 15.66 8.27 -5.56
CA VAL A 689 15.74 7.02 -4.80
C VAL A 689 17.17 6.65 -4.41
N MET A 690 18.17 7.25 -5.05
CA MET A 690 19.57 7.06 -4.69
C MET A 690 20.06 8.13 -3.68
N PRO A 691 20.96 7.78 -2.74
CA PRO A 691 21.46 6.42 -2.48
C PRO A 691 20.37 5.52 -1.86
N THR A 692 20.47 4.21 -2.10
CA THR A 692 19.66 3.19 -1.40
C THR A 692 20.19 2.99 0.03
N GLY A 693 19.71 1.98 0.77
CA GLY A 693 19.98 1.80 2.20
C GLY A 693 19.15 2.68 3.14
N ARG A 694 18.14 3.36 2.59
CA ARG A 694 17.22 4.24 3.33
C ARG A 694 15.90 3.54 3.64
N ASN A 695 15.22 3.98 4.70
CA ASN A 695 13.93 3.44 5.11
C ASN A 695 12.83 3.89 4.13
N LEU A 696 12.38 3.00 3.26
CA LEU A 696 11.41 3.31 2.19
C LEU A 696 10.11 3.87 2.76
N PHE A 697 9.54 4.89 2.11
CA PHE A 697 8.18 5.37 2.37
C PHE A 697 7.27 5.22 1.14
N SER A 698 5.97 5.09 1.40
CA SER A 698 4.96 4.93 0.35
C SER A 698 4.32 6.26 -0.09
N VAL A 699 3.43 6.21 -1.10
CA VAL A 699 2.71 7.39 -1.63
C VAL A 699 1.41 7.66 -0.85
N ASP A 700 0.99 8.93 -0.75
CA ASP A 700 -0.36 9.27 -0.24
C ASP A 700 -1.41 8.86 -1.29
N PRO A 701 -2.26 7.86 -1.02
CA PRO A 701 -3.21 7.36 -2.02
C PRO A 701 -4.26 8.39 -2.44
N ARG A 702 -4.44 9.48 -1.68
CA ARG A 702 -5.40 10.56 -2.02
C ARG A 702 -4.86 11.57 -3.03
N ALA A 703 -3.56 11.54 -3.30
CA ALA A 703 -2.90 12.39 -4.29
C ALA A 703 -2.79 11.69 -5.67
N VAL A 704 -3.35 10.49 -5.80
CA VAL A 704 -3.34 9.67 -7.02
C VAL A 704 -4.72 9.72 -7.68
N PRO A 705 -4.84 9.78 -9.02
CA PRO A 705 -3.78 10.09 -9.97
C PRO A 705 -3.32 11.55 -9.84
N THR A 706 -2.02 11.79 -10.05
CA THR A 706 -1.48 13.16 -10.13
C THR A 706 -1.82 13.82 -11.48
N PRO A 707 -1.75 15.16 -11.61
CA PRO A 707 -1.94 15.83 -12.90
C PRO A 707 -0.94 15.36 -13.98
N SER A 708 0.31 15.06 -13.62
CA SER A 708 1.31 14.51 -14.54
C SER A 708 0.99 13.08 -14.93
N ALA A 709 0.58 12.23 -13.98
CA ALA A 709 0.15 10.87 -14.28
C ALA A 709 -1.10 10.87 -15.18
N HIS A 710 -2.00 11.84 -15.02
CA HIS A 710 -3.13 11.99 -15.94
C HIS A 710 -2.68 12.27 -17.38
N ALA A 711 -1.73 13.19 -17.57
CA ALA A 711 -1.19 13.49 -18.90
C ALA A 711 -0.55 12.25 -19.55
N GLN A 712 0.17 11.42 -18.78
CA GLN A 712 0.73 10.17 -19.30
C GLN A 712 -0.34 9.11 -19.54
N GLY A 713 -1.35 8.99 -18.67
CA GLY A 713 -2.50 8.12 -18.86
C GLY A 713 -3.25 8.41 -20.17
N VAL A 714 -3.35 9.68 -20.58
CA VAL A 714 -3.89 10.02 -21.90
C VAL A 714 -3.03 9.44 -23.02
N LYS A 715 -1.70 9.55 -22.96
CA LYS A 715 -0.81 8.97 -24.00
C LYS A 715 -0.94 7.45 -24.06
N LEU A 716 -1.00 6.79 -22.91
CA LEU A 716 -1.21 5.34 -22.81
C LEU A 716 -2.52 4.91 -23.49
N ALA A 717 -3.60 5.65 -23.22
CA ALA A 717 -4.90 5.37 -23.81
C ALA A 717 -4.89 5.58 -25.34
N GLU A 718 -4.33 6.68 -25.82
CA GLU A 718 -4.26 6.97 -27.25
C GLU A 718 -3.38 5.96 -27.99
N GLU A 719 -2.28 5.49 -27.39
CA GLU A 719 -1.43 4.43 -27.95
C GLU A 719 -2.18 3.10 -28.07
N LEU A 720 -2.91 2.69 -27.01
CA LEU A 720 -3.73 1.48 -27.03
C LEU A 720 -4.82 1.55 -28.10
N LEU A 721 -5.52 2.70 -28.20
CA LEU A 721 -6.55 2.92 -29.21
C LEU A 721 -5.97 2.90 -30.63
N ARG A 722 -4.82 3.56 -30.84
CA ARG A 722 -4.11 3.55 -32.12
C ARG A 722 -3.76 2.12 -32.53
N ARG A 723 -3.25 1.32 -31.61
CA ARG A 723 -2.90 -0.09 -31.87
C ARG A 723 -4.13 -0.92 -32.19
N HIS A 724 -5.19 -0.82 -31.39
CA HIS A 724 -6.42 -1.58 -31.62
C HIS A 724 -7.07 -1.24 -32.97
N LEU A 725 -7.10 0.04 -33.34
CA LEU A 725 -7.59 0.47 -34.66
C LEU A 725 -6.77 -0.11 -35.82
N GLN A 726 -5.44 -0.24 -35.65
CA GLN A 726 -4.59 -0.86 -36.68
C GLN A 726 -4.88 -2.35 -36.84
N ASP A 727 -5.13 -3.05 -35.73
CA ASP A 727 -5.32 -4.50 -35.74
C ASP A 727 -6.76 -4.89 -36.16
N HIS A 728 -7.77 -4.05 -35.86
CA HIS A 728 -9.18 -4.41 -36.01
C HIS A 728 -10.01 -3.46 -36.88
N GLY A 729 -9.52 -2.25 -37.20
CA GLY A 729 -10.20 -1.28 -38.06
C GLY A 729 -11.39 -0.53 -37.42
N ASP A 730 -11.70 -0.78 -36.14
CA ASP A 730 -12.74 -0.08 -35.38
C ASP A 730 -12.30 0.10 -33.91
N TRP A 731 -13.07 0.86 -33.12
CA TRP A 731 -12.79 1.08 -31.70
C TRP A 731 -13.08 -0.17 -30.84
N PRO A 732 -12.36 -0.36 -29.72
CA PRO A 732 -12.71 -1.40 -28.76
C PRO A 732 -14.14 -1.18 -28.23
N ARG A 733 -14.99 -2.21 -28.28
CA ARG A 733 -16.38 -2.13 -27.78
C ARG A 733 -16.49 -2.59 -26.33
N GLY A 734 -15.58 -3.44 -25.87
CA GLY A 734 -15.52 -3.90 -24.49
C GLY A 734 -14.09 -4.19 -24.09
N LEU A 735 -13.54 -3.38 -23.18
CA LEU A 735 -12.15 -3.45 -22.77
C LEU A 735 -12.04 -3.76 -21.28
N VAL A 736 -11.29 -4.81 -20.95
CA VAL A 736 -10.88 -5.09 -19.57
C VAL A 736 -9.51 -4.48 -19.32
N VAL A 737 -9.40 -3.61 -18.31
CA VAL A 737 -8.14 -2.99 -17.88
C VAL A 737 -7.75 -3.61 -16.55
N ASP A 738 -6.61 -4.29 -16.50
CA ASP A 738 -6.05 -4.84 -15.26
C ASP A 738 -5.21 -3.80 -14.52
N LEU A 739 -5.47 -3.62 -13.22
CA LEU A 739 -4.86 -2.58 -12.40
C LEU A 739 -4.16 -3.18 -11.16
N TRP A 740 -2.85 -2.98 -11.08
CA TRP A 740 -2.01 -3.43 -9.97
C TRP A 740 -1.73 -2.29 -9.00
N GLY A 741 -1.91 -2.55 -7.70
CA GLY A 741 -1.65 -1.55 -6.66
C GLY A 741 -0.21 -1.04 -6.68
N SER A 742 0.77 -1.93 -6.85
CA SER A 742 2.19 -1.55 -6.91
C SER A 742 2.50 -0.65 -8.11
N ALA A 743 1.96 -0.95 -9.30
CA ALA A 743 2.10 -0.11 -10.48
C ALA A 743 1.48 1.28 -10.24
N THR A 744 0.25 1.34 -9.74
CA THR A 744 -0.42 2.60 -9.39
C THR A 744 0.38 3.45 -8.40
N MET A 745 1.07 2.83 -7.43
CA MET A 745 1.95 3.53 -6.51
C MET A 745 3.21 4.09 -7.19
N ARG A 746 3.81 3.34 -8.13
CA ARG A 746 5.02 3.76 -8.85
C ARG A 746 4.77 4.88 -9.86
N THR A 747 3.69 4.75 -10.62
CA THR A 747 3.32 5.69 -11.70
C THR A 747 2.53 6.88 -11.18
N ALA A 748 2.10 6.85 -9.91
CA ALA A 748 1.12 7.78 -9.36
C ALA A 748 -0.19 7.79 -10.18
N GLY A 749 -0.60 6.62 -10.69
CA GLY A 749 -1.91 6.34 -11.28
C GLY A 749 -2.03 6.60 -12.78
N GLU A 750 -0.96 6.38 -13.56
CA GLU A 750 -0.98 6.55 -15.02
C GLU A 750 -2.00 5.61 -15.69
N GLU A 751 -1.99 4.34 -15.31
CA GLU A 751 -2.88 3.29 -15.82
C GLU A 751 -4.34 3.46 -15.37
N PHE A 752 -4.57 3.97 -14.15
CA PHE A 752 -5.91 4.37 -13.72
C PHE A 752 -6.42 5.59 -14.51
N ALA A 753 -5.56 6.58 -14.76
CA ALA A 753 -5.92 7.74 -15.56
C ALA A 753 -6.16 7.39 -17.04
N MET A 754 -5.43 6.41 -17.58
CA MET A 754 -5.69 5.80 -18.88
C MET A 754 -7.12 5.25 -18.93
N ALA A 755 -7.52 4.47 -17.93
CA ALA A 755 -8.87 3.91 -17.86
C ALA A 755 -9.96 4.98 -17.81
N LEU A 756 -9.76 6.06 -17.04
CA LEU A 756 -10.67 7.22 -17.03
C LEU A 756 -10.77 7.87 -18.42
N HIS A 757 -9.64 8.10 -19.09
CA HIS A 757 -9.64 8.72 -20.42
C HIS A 757 -10.30 7.84 -21.48
N LEU A 758 -10.11 6.53 -21.45
CA LEU A 758 -10.79 5.56 -22.31
C LEU A 758 -12.32 5.66 -22.17
N ALA A 759 -12.82 5.77 -20.93
CA ALA A 759 -14.23 5.99 -20.60
C ALA A 759 -14.77 7.39 -20.98
N GLY A 760 -13.88 8.36 -21.20
CA GLY A 760 -14.25 9.77 -21.40
C GLY A 760 -14.52 10.51 -20.08
N LEU A 761 -13.77 10.19 -19.04
CA LEU A 761 -13.74 10.81 -17.72
C LEU A 761 -12.38 11.48 -17.48
N LYS A 762 -12.37 12.51 -16.63
CA LYS A 762 -11.17 13.24 -16.22
C LYS A 762 -11.16 13.47 -14.71
N PRO A 763 -10.06 13.22 -13.99
CA PRO A 763 -9.98 13.56 -12.56
C PRO A 763 -10.10 15.07 -12.31
N VAL A 764 -10.68 15.43 -11.17
CA VAL A 764 -10.72 16.80 -10.64
C VAL A 764 -9.84 16.86 -9.39
N TRP A 765 -9.00 17.89 -9.29
CA TRP A 765 -8.12 18.12 -8.15
C TRP A 765 -8.54 19.35 -7.36
N ASP A 766 -8.43 19.27 -6.04
CA ASP A 766 -8.54 20.43 -5.15
C ASP A 766 -7.29 21.33 -5.29
N ALA A 767 -7.52 22.63 -5.53
CA ALA A 767 -6.46 23.58 -5.84
C ALA A 767 -5.47 23.82 -4.67
N GLY A 768 -5.90 23.63 -3.43
CA GLY A 768 -5.06 23.83 -2.25
C GLY A 768 -4.25 22.61 -1.86
N SER A 769 -4.86 21.43 -1.91
CA SER A 769 -4.26 20.18 -1.42
C SER A 769 -3.68 19.28 -2.52
N GLY A 770 -4.01 19.52 -3.79
CA GLY A 770 -3.63 18.66 -4.92
C GLY A 770 -4.29 17.28 -4.89
N ARG A 771 -5.24 17.04 -3.96
CA ARG A 771 -5.94 15.76 -3.83
C ARG A 771 -7.04 15.64 -4.86
N VAL A 772 -7.31 14.40 -5.27
CA VAL A 772 -8.44 14.11 -6.16
C VAL A 772 -9.74 14.28 -5.38
N SER A 773 -10.63 15.12 -5.90
CA SER A 773 -11.90 15.49 -5.28
C SER A 773 -13.12 14.99 -6.04
N GLY A 774 -12.95 14.52 -7.29
CA GLY A 774 -14.05 14.03 -8.12
C GLY A 774 -13.60 13.70 -9.54
N VAL A 775 -14.58 13.49 -10.43
CA VAL A 775 -14.39 13.31 -11.87
C VAL A 775 -15.29 14.26 -12.64
N GLU A 776 -14.79 14.71 -13.79
CA GLU A 776 -15.48 15.50 -14.80
C GLU A 776 -15.74 14.60 -16.02
N VAL A 777 -16.93 14.68 -16.60
CA VAL A 777 -17.22 13.99 -17.88
C VAL A 777 -16.68 14.81 -19.04
N VAL A 778 -15.85 14.19 -19.87
CA VAL A 778 -15.36 14.79 -21.12
C VAL A 778 -16.48 14.75 -22.18
N PRO A 779 -16.85 15.88 -22.81
CA PRO A 779 -17.80 15.90 -23.92
C PRO A 779 -17.32 15.09 -25.13
N LEU A 780 -18.22 14.37 -25.80
CA LEU A 780 -17.91 13.56 -27.00
C LEU A 780 -17.19 14.36 -28.10
N ALA A 781 -17.56 15.63 -28.28
CA ALA A 781 -16.92 16.51 -29.26
C ALA A 781 -15.44 16.80 -28.96
N LEU A 782 -15.03 16.74 -27.69
CA LEU A 782 -13.62 16.86 -27.30
C LEU A 782 -12.90 15.50 -27.33
N LEU A 783 -13.64 14.41 -27.11
CA LEU A 783 -13.11 13.05 -27.15
C LEU A 783 -12.78 12.62 -28.59
N GLY A 784 -13.58 13.06 -29.57
CA GLY A 784 -13.37 12.75 -31.00
C GLY A 784 -13.69 11.29 -31.39
N ARG A 785 -14.29 10.52 -30.49
CA ARG A 785 -14.64 9.10 -30.65
C ARG A 785 -15.80 8.72 -29.69
N PRO A 786 -16.43 7.56 -29.88
CA PRO A 786 -17.27 6.95 -28.85
C PRO A 786 -16.52 6.73 -27.53
N ARG A 787 -17.27 6.65 -26.44
CA ARG A 787 -16.74 6.21 -25.14
C ARG A 787 -16.46 4.71 -25.20
N ILE A 788 -15.32 4.27 -24.70
CA ILE A 788 -14.99 2.85 -24.64
C ILE A 788 -15.68 2.24 -23.41
N ASP A 789 -16.28 1.06 -23.56
CA ASP A 789 -16.92 0.34 -22.46
C ASP A 789 -15.86 -0.36 -21.60
N VAL A 790 -15.38 0.34 -20.56
CA VAL A 790 -14.24 -0.11 -19.74
C VAL A 790 -14.73 -0.88 -18.52
N THR A 791 -14.10 -2.02 -18.27
CA THR A 791 -14.24 -2.81 -17.03
C THR A 791 -12.88 -2.85 -16.34
N LEU A 792 -12.83 -2.40 -15.08
CA LEU A 792 -11.61 -2.48 -14.28
C LEU A 792 -11.57 -3.82 -13.56
N ARG A 793 -10.49 -4.57 -13.75
CA ARG A 793 -10.11 -5.66 -12.85
C ARG A 793 -9.00 -5.14 -11.95
N VAL A 794 -9.24 -5.03 -10.65
CA VAL A 794 -8.30 -4.49 -9.67
C VAL A 794 -7.71 -5.61 -8.82
N SER A 795 -6.40 -5.55 -8.58
CA SER A 795 -5.73 -6.42 -7.60
C SER A 795 -6.22 -6.18 -6.17
N GLY A 796 -6.04 -7.17 -5.27
CA GLY A 796 -6.36 -7.02 -3.85
C GLY A 796 -5.61 -5.86 -3.19
N LEU A 797 -4.34 -5.66 -3.57
CA LEU A 797 -3.55 -4.51 -3.09
C LEU A 797 -4.14 -3.18 -3.57
N PHE A 798 -4.59 -3.09 -4.84
CA PHE A 798 -5.25 -1.89 -5.35
C PHE A 798 -6.54 -1.58 -4.56
N ARG A 799 -7.40 -2.58 -4.34
CA ARG A 799 -8.63 -2.45 -3.54
C ARG A 799 -8.33 -1.86 -2.15
N ASP A 800 -7.26 -2.32 -1.51
CA ASP A 800 -6.97 -1.95 -0.12
C ASP A 800 -6.26 -0.60 0.02
N VAL A 801 -5.36 -0.27 -0.92
CA VAL A 801 -4.59 0.99 -0.91
C VAL A 801 -5.37 2.13 -1.56
N PHE A 802 -6.14 1.86 -2.62
CA PHE A 802 -6.84 2.84 -3.46
C PHE A 802 -8.36 2.63 -3.54
N PRO A 803 -9.08 2.36 -2.42
CA PRO A 803 -10.53 2.13 -2.46
C PRO A 803 -11.30 3.34 -3.01
N VAL A 804 -10.77 4.55 -2.81
CA VAL A 804 -11.36 5.79 -3.33
C VAL A 804 -11.29 5.85 -4.86
N LEU A 805 -10.26 5.28 -5.50
CA LEU A 805 -10.17 5.26 -6.96
C LEU A 805 -11.19 4.31 -7.58
N ALA A 806 -11.42 3.16 -6.94
CA ALA A 806 -12.49 2.24 -7.33
C ALA A 806 -13.87 2.93 -7.25
N GLN A 807 -14.15 3.61 -6.13
CA GLN A 807 -15.39 4.39 -5.94
C GLN A 807 -15.53 5.51 -6.96
N LEU A 808 -14.42 6.22 -7.25
CA LEU A 808 -14.38 7.31 -8.22
C LEU A 808 -14.74 6.82 -9.62
N PHE A 809 -14.19 5.69 -10.06
CA PHE A 809 -14.51 5.11 -11.36
C PHE A 809 -15.97 4.64 -11.44
N GLN A 810 -16.46 3.95 -10.41
CA GLN A 810 -17.85 3.49 -10.35
C GLN A 810 -18.84 4.68 -10.34
N THR A 811 -18.48 5.77 -9.65
CA THR A 811 -19.25 7.02 -9.64
C THR A 811 -19.27 7.66 -11.03
N GLY A 812 -18.10 7.77 -11.68
CA GLY A 812 -18.00 8.27 -13.05
C GLY A 812 -18.81 7.43 -14.05
N ALA A 813 -18.76 6.10 -13.94
CA ALA A 813 -19.56 5.19 -14.77
C ALA A 813 -21.07 5.39 -14.58
N ALA A 814 -21.53 5.60 -13.34
CA ALA A 814 -22.93 5.93 -13.06
C ALA A 814 -23.33 7.30 -13.65
N THR A 815 -22.43 8.29 -13.59
CA THR A 815 -22.64 9.60 -14.24
C THR A 815 -22.75 9.46 -15.75
N LEU A 816 -21.90 8.65 -16.40
CA LEU A 816 -21.97 8.39 -17.84
C LEU A 816 -23.28 7.70 -18.23
N ALA A 817 -23.77 6.77 -17.42
CA ALA A 817 -25.00 6.04 -17.69
C ALA A 817 -26.27 6.90 -17.59
N ALA A 818 -26.22 8.02 -16.87
CA ALA A 818 -27.34 8.95 -16.75
C ALA A 818 -27.43 9.96 -17.91
N ARG A 819 -26.47 9.93 -18.86
CA ARG A 819 -26.40 10.92 -19.95
C ARG A 819 -27.34 10.58 -21.09
N ASP A 820 -27.94 11.62 -21.65
CA ASP A 820 -28.70 11.55 -22.90
C ASP A 820 -27.72 11.58 -24.10
N GLU A 821 -27.03 10.45 -24.31
CA GLU A 821 -26.13 10.21 -25.44
C GLU A 821 -26.56 8.93 -26.16
N ALA A 822 -26.38 8.87 -27.48
CA ALA A 822 -26.80 7.70 -28.25
C ALA A 822 -26.02 6.44 -27.83
N PRO A 823 -26.64 5.24 -27.77
CA PRO A 823 -25.99 4.02 -27.25
C PRO A 823 -24.72 3.58 -28.00
N ASP A 824 -24.59 3.93 -29.28
CA ASP A 824 -23.40 3.70 -30.10
C ASP A 824 -22.24 4.66 -29.77
N GLN A 825 -22.55 5.81 -29.16
CA GLN A 825 -21.56 6.79 -28.70
C GLN A 825 -21.23 6.65 -27.21
N ASN A 826 -22.19 6.14 -26.42
CA ASN A 826 -22.05 5.93 -24.99
C ASN A 826 -22.62 4.54 -24.59
N PRO A 827 -21.75 3.54 -24.38
CA PRO A 827 -22.16 2.19 -24.00
C PRO A 827 -22.46 2.04 -22.50
N TYR A 828 -22.32 3.10 -21.69
CA TYR A 828 -22.52 3.02 -20.26
C TYR A 828 -24.01 2.92 -19.94
N ALA A 829 -24.41 1.76 -19.41
CA ALA A 829 -25.67 1.54 -18.73
C ALA A 829 -25.40 1.20 -17.25
N GLY A 830 -26.45 1.21 -16.41
CA GLY A 830 -26.33 0.83 -14.99
C GLY A 830 -25.63 -0.52 -14.77
N GLY A 831 -24.97 -0.67 -13.61
CA GLY A 831 -24.27 -1.90 -13.21
C GLY A 831 -22.83 -1.66 -12.76
N ALA A 832 -22.19 -2.71 -12.24
CA ALA A 832 -20.81 -2.66 -11.78
C ALA A 832 -19.82 -2.53 -12.95
N ARG A 833 -18.72 -1.80 -12.73
CA ARG A 833 -17.59 -1.67 -13.66
C ARG A 833 -16.23 -1.93 -13.01
N VAL A 834 -16.18 -2.05 -11.69
CA VAL A 834 -14.95 -2.32 -10.95
C VAL A 834 -15.09 -3.64 -10.22
N PHE A 835 -14.18 -4.56 -10.52
CA PHE A 835 -14.18 -5.94 -10.09
C PHE A 835 -12.83 -6.33 -9.51
N GLY A 836 -12.79 -7.19 -8.50
CA GLY A 836 -11.54 -7.67 -7.90
C GLY A 836 -11.76 -8.87 -7.00
N PRO A 837 -10.76 -9.23 -6.18
CA PRO A 837 -10.89 -10.34 -5.25
C PRO A 837 -11.72 -9.97 -4.02
N GLN A 838 -12.25 -11.00 -3.36
CA GLN A 838 -12.92 -10.87 -2.06
C GLN A 838 -12.04 -10.08 -1.06
N PRO A 839 -12.60 -9.17 -0.25
CA PRO A 839 -11.87 -8.54 0.86
C PRO A 839 -11.07 -9.56 1.69
N GLY A 840 -9.79 -9.24 1.94
CA GLY A 840 -8.86 -10.15 2.63
C GLY A 840 -8.16 -11.19 1.73
N GLN A 841 -8.63 -11.40 0.50
CA GLN A 841 -7.97 -12.25 -0.50
C GLN A 841 -7.17 -11.44 -1.52
N TYR A 842 -6.13 -12.07 -2.07
CA TYR A 842 -5.13 -11.56 -2.99
C TYR A 842 -4.69 -12.69 -3.93
N GLY A 843 -4.01 -12.37 -5.03
CA GLY A 843 -3.65 -13.36 -6.07
C GLY A 843 -4.86 -13.82 -6.89
N LEU A 844 -4.69 -14.88 -7.68
CA LEU A 844 -5.69 -15.38 -8.62
C LEU A 844 -6.25 -16.77 -8.32
N GLY A 845 -5.70 -17.54 -7.36
CA GLY A 845 -6.31 -18.82 -6.98
C GLY A 845 -6.01 -19.99 -7.94
N MET A 846 -4.97 -19.92 -8.77
CA MET A 846 -4.73 -20.88 -9.87
C MET A 846 -4.03 -22.18 -9.45
N GLY A 847 -3.41 -22.23 -8.28
CA GLY A 847 -2.71 -23.40 -7.78
C GLY A 847 -1.66 -23.91 -8.74
N THR A 848 -1.72 -25.19 -9.09
CA THR A 848 -0.78 -25.84 -10.04
C THR A 848 -1.32 -25.87 -11.48
N ALA A 849 -2.46 -25.23 -11.74
CA ALA A 849 -3.10 -25.24 -13.05
C ALA A 849 -2.21 -24.68 -14.17
N PRO A 850 -1.42 -23.61 -13.95
CA PRO A 850 -0.48 -23.11 -14.97
C PRO A 850 0.62 -24.12 -15.34
N ASP A 851 0.99 -25.00 -14.42
CA ASP A 851 2.05 -26.00 -14.62
C ASP A 851 1.55 -27.33 -15.22
N THR A 852 0.23 -27.53 -15.28
CA THR A 852 -0.38 -28.80 -15.65
C THR A 852 -1.00 -28.69 -17.05
N PHE A 853 -0.34 -29.21 -18.07
CA PHE A 853 -0.68 -28.98 -19.47
C PHE A 853 -1.83 -29.87 -19.98
N THR A 854 -3.01 -29.69 -19.40
CA THR A 854 -4.27 -30.39 -19.76
C THR A 854 -5.40 -29.40 -19.94
N ASP A 855 -6.40 -29.73 -20.77
CA ASP A 855 -7.58 -28.87 -20.97
C ASP A 855 -8.34 -28.64 -19.66
N GLU A 856 -8.41 -29.64 -18.78
CA GLU A 856 -9.04 -29.54 -17.47
C GLU A 856 -8.32 -28.52 -16.58
N ALA A 857 -6.98 -28.53 -16.56
CA ALA A 857 -6.20 -27.56 -15.80
C ALA A 857 -6.35 -26.15 -16.38
N ARG A 858 -6.35 -25.98 -17.71
CA ARG A 858 -6.62 -24.69 -18.34
C ARG A 858 -8.01 -24.16 -17.96
N ALA A 859 -9.03 -25.02 -17.98
CA ALA A 859 -10.37 -24.66 -17.55
C ALA A 859 -10.43 -24.29 -16.05
N ALA A 860 -9.67 -24.98 -15.19
CA ALA A 860 -9.53 -24.67 -13.78
C ALA A 860 -8.84 -23.31 -13.54
N ALA A 861 -7.80 -22.97 -14.31
CA ALA A 861 -7.17 -21.66 -14.26
C ALA A 861 -8.13 -20.54 -14.67
N GLY A 862 -8.92 -20.76 -15.73
CA GLY A 862 -9.96 -19.82 -16.15
C GLY A 862 -11.05 -19.62 -15.10
N GLU A 863 -11.49 -20.70 -14.45
CA GLU A 863 -12.44 -20.67 -13.33
C GLU A 863 -11.88 -19.89 -12.14
N ALA A 864 -10.61 -20.14 -11.78
CA ALA A 864 -9.92 -19.43 -10.70
C ALA A 864 -9.84 -17.92 -10.97
N TRP A 865 -9.48 -17.52 -12.19
CA TRP A 865 -9.43 -16.11 -12.59
C TRP A 865 -10.77 -15.40 -12.43
N ILE A 866 -11.87 -16.06 -12.82
CA ILE A 866 -13.24 -15.53 -12.69
C ILE A 866 -13.59 -15.39 -11.21
N ALA A 867 -13.37 -16.43 -10.40
CA ALA A 867 -13.66 -16.41 -8.96
C ALA A 867 -12.89 -15.29 -8.25
N ALA A 868 -11.59 -15.15 -8.53
CA ALA A 868 -10.72 -14.12 -7.98
C ALA A 868 -11.04 -12.69 -8.49
N SER A 869 -11.94 -12.55 -9.45
CA SER A 869 -12.38 -11.26 -9.99
C SER A 869 -13.88 -11.01 -9.74
N SER A 870 -14.59 -11.91 -9.05
CA SER A 870 -16.05 -11.88 -8.96
C SER A 870 -16.63 -10.92 -7.92
N TRP A 871 -15.83 -10.04 -7.30
CA TRP A 871 -16.35 -9.07 -6.32
C TRP A 871 -16.40 -7.66 -6.90
N ALA A 872 -17.62 -7.12 -7.01
CA ALA A 872 -17.84 -5.76 -7.47
C ALA A 872 -17.64 -4.76 -6.34
N ILE A 873 -16.99 -3.62 -6.64
CA ILE A 873 -16.80 -2.50 -5.70
C ILE A 873 -17.80 -1.39 -6.06
N GLY A 874 -18.72 -1.11 -5.14
CA GLY A 874 -19.74 -0.08 -5.29
C GLY A 874 -19.22 1.35 -5.15
N ALA A 875 -20.06 2.32 -5.54
CA ALA A 875 -19.78 3.75 -5.33
C ALA A 875 -19.75 4.14 -3.84
N ASP A 876 -20.40 3.34 -2.99
CA ASP A 876 -20.34 3.41 -1.52
C ASP A 876 -19.06 2.78 -0.93
N GLY A 877 -18.21 2.19 -1.79
CA GLY A 877 -16.99 1.50 -1.40
C GLY A 877 -17.20 0.10 -0.82
N THR A 878 -18.44 -0.40 -0.78
CA THR A 878 -18.71 -1.75 -0.31
C THR A 878 -18.40 -2.76 -1.41
N SER A 879 -17.83 -3.90 -1.03
CA SER A 879 -17.55 -5.00 -1.95
C SER A 879 -18.56 -6.12 -1.74
N HIS A 880 -19.13 -6.64 -2.83
CA HIS A 880 -20.07 -7.76 -2.80
C HIS A 880 -19.81 -8.71 -3.97
N GLU A 881 -20.12 -9.98 -3.80
CA GLU A 881 -20.03 -10.98 -4.86
C GLU A 881 -21.01 -10.65 -5.99
N ALA A 882 -20.50 -10.66 -7.22
CA ALA A 882 -21.18 -10.20 -8.44
C ALA A 882 -20.68 -10.99 -9.68
N ARG A 883 -20.51 -12.31 -9.54
CA ARG A 883 -19.99 -13.19 -10.61
C ARG A 883 -20.77 -13.08 -11.91
N ASP A 884 -22.10 -13.18 -11.87
CA ASP A 884 -22.94 -13.11 -13.08
C ASP A 884 -22.76 -11.78 -13.82
N ALA A 885 -22.59 -10.68 -13.05
CA ALA A 885 -22.33 -9.37 -13.63
C ALA A 885 -20.96 -9.32 -14.30
N LEU A 886 -19.91 -9.92 -13.70
CA LEU A 886 -18.60 -10.05 -14.33
C LEU A 886 -18.70 -10.85 -15.63
N GLU A 887 -19.26 -12.06 -15.61
CA GLU A 887 -19.33 -12.93 -16.80
C GLU A 887 -20.10 -12.27 -17.96
N ALA A 888 -21.16 -11.49 -17.67
CA ALA A 888 -21.88 -10.70 -18.66
C ALA A 888 -21.00 -9.60 -19.31
N ARG A 889 -20.08 -9.00 -18.53
CA ARG A 889 -19.08 -8.06 -19.05
C ARG A 889 -18.04 -8.76 -19.91
N LEU A 890 -17.52 -9.89 -19.43
CA LEU A 890 -16.53 -10.70 -20.14
C LEU A 890 -17.04 -11.14 -21.51
N THR A 891 -18.29 -11.60 -21.60
CA THR A 891 -18.92 -12.01 -22.87
C THR A 891 -18.96 -10.88 -23.92
N ARG A 892 -18.95 -9.62 -23.48
CA ARG A 892 -18.95 -8.43 -24.33
C ARG A 892 -17.55 -7.86 -24.56
N ALA A 893 -16.54 -8.35 -23.84
CA ALA A 893 -15.18 -7.87 -23.98
C ALA A 893 -14.55 -8.43 -25.26
N ASP A 894 -13.96 -7.54 -26.06
CA ASP A 894 -13.18 -7.89 -27.25
C ASP A 894 -11.68 -7.73 -27.02
N SER A 895 -11.29 -7.09 -25.92
CA SER A 895 -9.90 -6.80 -25.63
C SER A 895 -9.60 -6.74 -24.13
N PHE A 896 -8.34 -7.04 -23.81
CA PHE A 896 -7.76 -6.94 -22.48
C PHE A 896 -6.42 -6.23 -22.58
N VAL A 897 -6.13 -5.37 -21.60
CA VAL A 897 -4.84 -4.69 -21.51
C VAL A 897 -4.24 -4.82 -20.12
N HIS A 898 -2.95 -5.15 -20.09
CA HIS A 898 -2.10 -5.06 -18.92
C HIS A 898 -0.92 -4.12 -19.23
N ALA A 899 -0.53 -3.28 -18.27
CA ALA A 899 0.53 -2.28 -18.47
C ALA A 899 1.77 -2.61 -17.63
N GLN A 900 2.95 -2.57 -18.26
CA GLN A 900 4.24 -2.73 -17.60
C GLN A 900 4.94 -1.36 -17.48
N ASP A 901 5.30 -0.96 -16.27
CA ASP A 901 5.93 0.33 -16.02
C ASP A 901 7.43 0.27 -15.73
N LEU A 902 7.97 -0.89 -15.37
CA LEU A 902 9.36 -1.07 -14.95
C LEU A 902 10.27 -1.49 -16.12
N PRO A 903 11.36 -0.75 -16.42
CA PRO A 903 12.41 -1.21 -17.34
C PRO A 903 13.18 -2.41 -16.81
N GLU A 904 13.26 -2.60 -15.49
CA GLU A 904 14.07 -3.65 -14.86
C GLU A 904 13.39 -5.02 -14.86
N THR A 905 12.13 -5.10 -15.29
CA THR A 905 11.35 -6.33 -15.33
C THR A 905 10.82 -6.58 -16.75
N ASP A 906 10.40 -7.80 -17.03
CA ASP A 906 9.64 -8.17 -18.22
C ASP A 906 8.62 -9.25 -17.86
N LEU A 907 7.67 -9.47 -18.77
CA LEU A 907 6.59 -10.45 -18.57
C LEU A 907 7.06 -11.90 -18.34
N LEU A 908 8.32 -12.23 -18.65
CA LEU A 908 8.91 -13.55 -18.44
C LEU A 908 9.78 -13.63 -17.18
N LEU A 909 9.84 -12.57 -16.36
CA LEU A 909 10.53 -12.56 -15.06
C LEU A 909 9.60 -12.85 -13.87
N ALA A 910 8.28 -12.78 -14.05
CA ALA A 910 7.32 -13.08 -12.98
C ALA A 910 6.11 -13.87 -13.49
N ALA A 911 5.69 -14.88 -12.73
CA ALA A 911 4.53 -15.72 -13.02
C ALA A 911 3.21 -14.93 -13.02
N ASP A 912 3.16 -13.81 -12.29
CA ASP A 912 1.95 -12.97 -12.17
C ASP A 912 1.47 -12.45 -13.54
N TYR A 913 2.36 -12.15 -14.48
CA TYR A 913 1.97 -11.74 -15.83
C TYR A 913 1.22 -12.87 -16.56
N ALA A 914 1.74 -14.09 -16.51
CA ALA A 914 1.09 -15.25 -17.13
C ALA A 914 -0.26 -15.57 -16.47
N ALA A 915 -0.33 -15.47 -15.14
CA ALA A 915 -1.57 -15.67 -14.41
C ALA A 915 -2.62 -14.61 -14.78
N HIS A 916 -2.25 -13.34 -14.91
CA HIS A 916 -3.21 -12.28 -15.20
C HIS A 916 -3.63 -12.23 -16.67
N GLU A 917 -2.66 -12.17 -17.60
CA GLU A 917 -2.92 -12.03 -19.02
C GLU A 917 -3.36 -13.37 -19.63
N GLY A 918 -2.63 -14.45 -19.32
CA GLY A 918 -2.95 -15.80 -19.78
C GLY A 918 -4.19 -16.37 -19.10
N GLY A 919 -4.35 -16.14 -17.79
CA GLY A 919 -5.54 -16.56 -17.07
C GLY A 919 -6.82 -15.90 -17.56
N PHE A 920 -6.76 -14.64 -18.01
CA PHE A 920 -7.89 -14.01 -18.68
C PHE A 920 -8.28 -14.73 -19.98
N ALA A 921 -7.30 -15.12 -20.80
CA ALA A 921 -7.55 -15.91 -22.00
C ALA A 921 -8.21 -17.26 -21.67
N ALA A 922 -7.74 -17.93 -20.61
CA ALA A 922 -8.32 -19.16 -20.11
C ALA A 922 -9.75 -18.95 -19.57
N ALA A 923 -10.03 -17.83 -18.90
CA ALA A 923 -11.36 -17.47 -18.41
C ALA A 923 -12.35 -17.26 -19.56
N MET A 924 -11.95 -16.55 -20.61
CA MET A 924 -12.77 -16.34 -21.82
C MET A 924 -13.10 -17.67 -22.50
N ALA A 925 -12.12 -18.57 -22.65
CA ALA A 925 -12.34 -19.91 -23.17
C ALA A 925 -13.29 -20.74 -22.29
N ARG A 926 -13.14 -20.65 -20.96
CA ARG A 926 -13.95 -21.36 -19.97
C ARG A 926 -15.44 -20.99 -20.01
N ILE A 927 -15.77 -19.75 -20.34
CA ILE A 927 -17.17 -19.29 -20.50
C ILE A 927 -17.68 -19.39 -21.96
N GLY A 928 -16.85 -19.89 -22.89
CA GLY A 928 -17.19 -20.00 -24.30
C GLY A 928 -17.29 -18.65 -25.03
N ALA A 929 -16.64 -17.61 -24.52
CA ALA A 929 -16.57 -16.31 -25.17
C ALA A 929 -15.56 -16.35 -26.35
N ALA A 930 -15.68 -15.38 -27.26
CA ALA A 930 -14.73 -15.22 -28.35
C ALA A 930 -13.32 -14.91 -27.80
N ALA A 931 -12.28 -15.37 -28.50
CA ALA A 931 -10.91 -15.09 -28.11
C ALA A 931 -10.66 -13.56 -28.17
N PRO A 932 -10.29 -12.93 -27.04
CA PRO A 932 -10.05 -11.49 -26.99
C PRO A 932 -8.69 -11.13 -27.59
N ALA A 933 -8.55 -9.87 -28.02
CA ALA A 933 -7.23 -9.30 -28.26
C ALA A 933 -6.52 -9.02 -26.93
N LEU A 934 -5.35 -9.63 -26.73
CA LEU A 934 -4.53 -9.44 -25.53
C LEU A 934 -3.42 -8.44 -25.83
N TYR A 935 -3.47 -7.28 -25.19
CA TYR A 935 -2.47 -6.23 -25.34
C TYR A 935 -1.59 -6.12 -24.10
N HIS A 936 -0.28 -6.14 -24.31
CA HIS A 936 0.71 -5.76 -23.33
C HIS A 936 1.19 -4.35 -23.66
N LEU A 937 0.98 -3.42 -22.72
CA LEU A 937 1.28 -2.01 -22.87
C LEU A 937 2.57 -1.66 -22.14
N ASP A 938 3.63 -1.50 -22.92
CA ASP A 938 4.93 -1.07 -22.43
C ASP A 938 4.91 0.44 -22.15
N ALA A 939 4.92 0.77 -20.85
CA ALA A 939 4.93 2.12 -20.29
C ALA A 939 6.27 2.43 -19.60
N THR A 940 7.32 1.66 -19.88
CA THR A 940 8.67 1.83 -19.32
C THR A 940 9.30 3.17 -19.71
N GLN A 941 8.96 3.68 -20.90
CA GLN A 941 9.29 5.02 -21.36
C GLN A 941 8.04 5.91 -21.39
N PRO A 942 7.80 6.75 -20.37
CA PRO A 942 6.53 7.48 -20.21
C PRO A 942 6.11 8.31 -21.43
N ASP A 943 7.08 8.87 -22.16
CA ASP A 943 6.81 9.74 -23.31
C ASP A 943 6.61 8.98 -24.63
N ARG A 944 6.92 7.68 -24.67
CA ARG A 944 6.84 6.83 -25.88
C ARG A 944 6.26 5.44 -25.52
N PRO A 945 5.03 5.37 -25.00
CA PRO A 945 4.41 4.07 -24.70
C PRO A 945 4.23 3.25 -25.97
N ARG A 946 4.23 1.92 -25.84
CA ARG A 946 4.08 0.99 -26.96
C ARG A 946 3.09 -0.11 -26.62
N ALA A 947 2.03 -0.25 -27.42
CA ALA A 947 1.09 -1.36 -27.32
C ALA A 947 1.49 -2.50 -28.27
N ARG A 948 1.72 -3.69 -27.72
CA ARG A 948 2.03 -4.91 -28.45
C ARG A 948 0.97 -5.97 -28.17
N THR A 949 0.75 -6.88 -29.11
CA THR A 949 -0.01 -8.10 -28.77
C THR A 949 0.82 -8.94 -27.81
N LEU A 950 0.18 -9.75 -26.98
CA LEU A 950 0.88 -10.61 -26.02
C LEU A 950 1.94 -11.49 -26.69
N THR A 951 1.61 -12.11 -27.83
CA THR A 951 2.56 -12.92 -28.62
C THR A 951 3.77 -12.12 -29.10
N GLU A 952 3.55 -10.89 -29.59
CA GLU A 952 4.62 -10.00 -30.07
C GLU A 952 5.57 -9.61 -28.92
N GLU A 953 5.02 -9.35 -27.74
CA GLU A 953 5.79 -8.96 -26.55
C GLU A 953 6.61 -10.14 -25.98
N ILE A 954 6.03 -11.35 -25.94
CA ILE A 954 6.74 -12.59 -25.57
C ILE A 954 7.88 -12.85 -26.56
N ALA A 955 7.65 -12.69 -27.87
CA ALA A 955 8.67 -12.90 -28.88
C ALA A 955 9.80 -11.88 -28.76
N ARG A 956 9.49 -10.59 -28.55
CA ARG A 956 10.47 -9.54 -28.29
C ARG A 956 11.32 -9.90 -27.08
N THR A 957 10.70 -10.18 -25.94
CA THR A 957 11.39 -10.49 -24.67
C THR A 957 12.23 -11.75 -24.78
N THR A 958 11.74 -12.79 -25.47
CA THR A 958 12.50 -14.02 -25.69
C THR A 958 13.77 -13.72 -26.49
N ARG A 959 13.68 -12.96 -27.57
CA ARG A 959 14.82 -12.64 -28.44
C ARG A 959 15.78 -11.62 -27.83
N ALA A 960 15.26 -10.66 -27.08
CA ALA A 960 16.04 -9.57 -26.50
C ALA A 960 16.74 -9.96 -25.19
N ARG A 961 16.16 -10.88 -24.39
CA ARG A 961 16.73 -11.34 -23.11
C ARG A 961 16.88 -12.85 -23.05
N ALA A 962 15.77 -13.59 -23.09
CA ALA A 962 15.77 -14.99 -22.66
C ALA A 962 16.73 -15.88 -23.47
N ALA A 963 16.81 -15.62 -24.78
CA ALA A 963 17.70 -16.31 -25.72
C ALA A 963 19.03 -15.57 -25.95
N ASP A 964 19.27 -14.43 -25.28
CA ASP A 964 20.56 -13.75 -25.34
C ASP A 964 21.58 -14.54 -24.49
N PRO A 965 22.66 -15.09 -25.10
CA PRO A 965 23.67 -15.82 -24.35
C PRO A 965 24.28 -15.01 -23.20
N ALA A 966 24.40 -13.70 -23.36
CA ALA A 966 24.98 -12.83 -22.34
C ALA A 966 24.13 -12.75 -21.07
N TRP A 967 22.80 -12.90 -21.18
CA TRP A 967 21.93 -12.95 -20.02
C TRP A 967 22.15 -14.24 -19.21
N ALA A 968 22.16 -15.39 -19.88
CA ALA A 968 22.43 -16.67 -19.23
C ALA A 968 23.85 -16.71 -18.61
N ASP A 969 24.84 -16.13 -19.30
CA ASP A 969 26.21 -15.98 -18.80
C ASP A 969 26.25 -15.13 -17.52
N ALA A 970 25.55 -14.00 -17.49
CA ALA A 970 25.48 -13.14 -16.31
C ALA A 970 24.85 -13.88 -15.11
N MET A 971 23.85 -14.73 -15.34
CA MET A 971 23.25 -15.54 -14.27
C MET A 971 24.23 -16.55 -13.65
N THR A 972 25.27 -16.97 -14.36
CA THR A 972 26.28 -17.89 -13.79
C THR A 972 27.03 -17.29 -12.59
N ALA A 973 27.09 -15.96 -12.49
CA ALA A 973 27.70 -15.24 -11.36
C ALA A 973 26.89 -15.37 -10.05
N HIS A 974 25.65 -15.88 -10.12
CA HIS A 974 24.67 -15.87 -9.02
C HIS A 974 24.32 -17.27 -8.50
N GLY A 975 25.17 -18.27 -8.76
CA GLY A 975 25.09 -19.60 -8.16
C GLY A 975 23.69 -20.22 -8.17
N TYR A 976 23.20 -20.60 -6.98
CA TYR A 976 21.88 -21.24 -6.81
C TYR A 976 20.74 -20.40 -7.41
N ARG A 977 20.76 -19.09 -7.18
CA ARG A 977 19.70 -18.17 -7.61
C ARG A 977 19.74 -17.94 -9.11
N GLY A 978 20.94 -17.76 -9.69
CA GLY A 978 21.12 -17.62 -11.13
C GLY A 978 20.60 -18.83 -11.91
N ALA A 979 20.92 -20.05 -11.48
CA ALA A 979 20.38 -21.27 -12.07
C ALA A 979 18.85 -21.36 -11.95
N ALA A 980 18.28 -20.90 -10.83
CA ALA A 980 16.84 -20.87 -10.63
C ALA A 980 16.12 -19.81 -11.50
N GLU A 981 16.74 -18.66 -11.79
CA GLU A 981 16.19 -17.65 -12.72
C GLU A 981 16.15 -18.15 -14.17
N ILE A 982 17.16 -18.94 -14.59
CA ILE A 982 17.16 -19.64 -15.88
C ILE A 982 15.97 -20.60 -15.94
N ALA A 983 15.83 -21.50 -14.98
CA ALA A 983 14.70 -22.44 -14.97
C ALA A 983 13.32 -21.72 -14.91
N ALA A 984 13.19 -20.67 -14.11
CA ALA A 984 11.94 -19.92 -13.94
C ALA A 984 11.49 -19.21 -15.22
N THR A 985 12.42 -18.71 -16.05
CA THR A 985 12.06 -18.08 -17.33
C THR A 985 11.32 -19.07 -18.24
N LEU A 986 11.73 -20.34 -18.28
CA LEU A 986 11.02 -21.39 -19.03
C LEU A 986 9.64 -21.70 -18.42
N ASP A 987 9.54 -21.77 -17.09
CA ASP A 987 8.25 -21.95 -16.39
C ASP A 987 7.24 -20.87 -16.83
N HIS A 988 7.65 -19.61 -16.88
CA HIS A 988 6.77 -18.51 -17.30
C HIS A 988 6.38 -18.60 -18.78
N MET A 989 7.32 -18.95 -19.67
CA MET A 989 7.00 -19.20 -21.08
C MET A 989 5.98 -20.34 -21.23
N ALA A 990 6.16 -21.43 -20.47
CA ALA A 990 5.25 -22.57 -20.49
C ALA A 990 3.83 -22.20 -20.02
N ALA A 991 3.72 -21.38 -18.96
CA ALA A 991 2.44 -20.88 -18.47
C ALA A 991 1.69 -20.05 -19.53
N PHE A 992 2.38 -19.15 -20.24
CA PHE A 992 1.78 -18.40 -21.35
C PHE A 992 1.35 -19.31 -22.51
N ALA A 993 2.14 -20.33 -22.83
CA ALA A 993 1.83 -21.29 -23.89
C ALA A 993 0.54 -22.07 -23.54
N HIS A 994 0.45 -22.54 -22.30
CA HIS A 994 -0.69 -23.31 -21.81
C HIS A 994 -1.98 -22.47 -21.69
N LEU A 995 -1.89 -21.32 -21.02
CA LEU A 995 -3.07 -20.52 -20.67
C LEU A 995 -3.63 -19.75 -21.88
N ALA A 996 -2.76 -19.13 -22.67
CA ALA A 996 -3.14 -18.26 -23.79
C ALA A 996 -2.83 -18.83 -25.18
N GLY A 997 -1.97 -19.84 -25.31
CA GLY A 997 -1.46 -20.25 -26.62
C GLY A 997 -0.56 -19.18 -27.26
N ALA A 998 0.05 -18.31 -26.45
CA ALA A 998 0.73 -17.10 -26.92
C ALA A 998 2.23 -17.29 -27.22
N VAL A 999 2.77 -18.51 -27.07
CA VAL A 999 4.21 -18.81 -27.28
C VAL A 999 4.39 -19.72 -28.49
N PRO A 1000 4.84 -19.19 -29.64
CA PRO A 1000 5.20 -19.99 -30.80
C PRO A 1000 6.33 -20.99 -30.52
N ALA A 1001 6.25 -22.18 -31.14
CA ALA A 1001 7.19 -23.28 -30.90
C ALA A 1001 8.67 -22.94 -31.15
N HIS A 1002 8.98 -22.06 -32.12
CA HIS A 1002 10.37 -21.66 -32.39
C HIS A 1002 11.00 -20.82 -31.26
N LEU A 1003 10.20 -20.18 -30.40
CA LEU A 1003 10.72 -19.46 -29.24
C LEU A 1003 11.28 -20.43 -28.18
N PHE A 1004 10.67 -21.60 -28.02
CA PHE A 1004 11.23 -22.66 -27.17
C PHE A 1004 12.52 -23.24 -27.76
N ASP A 1005 12.63 -23.37 -29.10
CA ASP A 1005 13.89 -23.77 -29.74
C ASP A 1005 15.01 -22.77 -29.44
N LEU A 1006 14.72 -21.47 -29.53
CA LEU A 1006 15.69 -20.41 -29.20
C LEU A 1006 16.12 -20.47 -27.72
N TYR A 1007 15.16 -20.65 -26.81
CA TYR A 1007 15.48 -20.71 -25.39
C TYR A 1007 16.25 -21.98 -25.02
N HIS A 1008 15.90 -23.12 -25.62
CA HIS A 1008 16.64 -24.37 -25.46
C HIS A 1008 18.09 -24.21 -25.94
N ASP A 1009 18.31 -23.65 -27.13
CA ASP A 1009 19.66 -23.38 -27.66
C ASP A 1009 20.49 -22.49 -26.73
N ALA A 1010 19.88 -21.45 -26.16
CA ALA A 1010 20.56 -20.51 -25.26
C ALA A 1010 20.87 -21.10 -23.87
N THR A 1011 20.33 -22.28 -23.54
CA THR A 1011 20.40 -22.90 -22.21
C THR A 1011 20.88 -24.35 -22.29
N LEU A 1012 19.99 -25.34 -22.42
CA LEU A 1012 20.35 -26.76 -22.47
C LEU A 1012 21.21 -27.13 -23.69
N GLY A 1013 21.17 -26.32 -24.75
CA GLY A 1013 22.05 -26.43 -25.91
C GLY A 1013 23.50 -26.00 -25.66
N ARG A 1014 23.78 -25.36 -24.50
CA ARG A 1014 25.10 -24.86 -24.10
C ARG A 1014 25.67 -25.70 -22.96
N PRO A 1015 26.69 -26.55 -23.21
CA PRO A 1015 27.27 -27.41 -22.18
C PRO A 1015 27.75 -26.66 -20.94
N GLU A 1016 28.29 -25.46 -21.11
CA GLU A 1016 28.77 -24.62 -20.02
C GLU A 1016 27.66 -24.16 -19.06
N ILE A 1017 26.44 -23.90 -19.57
CA ILE A 1017 25.29 -23.54 -18.75
C ILE A 1017 24.77 -24.79 -18.02
N VAL A 1018 24.74 -25.93 -18.70
CA VAL A 1018 24.36 -27.21 -18.10
C VAL A 1018 25.30 -27.59 -16.97
N ASP A 1019 26.62 -27.50 -17.18
CA ASP A 1019 27.64 -27.80 -16.18
C ASP A 1019 27.54 -26.85 -14.98
N PHE A 1020 27.31 -25.55 -15.24
CA PHE A 1020 27.03 -24.56 -14.19
C PHE A 1020 25.81 -24.95 -13.35
N MET A 1021 24.65 -25.19 -13.98
CA MET A 1021 23.43 -25.51 -13.25
C MET A 1021 23.57 -26.83 -12.49
N GLN A 1022 24.26 -27.82 -13.05
CA GLN A 1022 24.52 -29.11 -12.41
C GLN A 1022 25.34 -28.95 -11.11
N GLY A 1023 26.27 -27.99 -11.07
CA GLY A 1023 27.06 -27.68 -9.87
C GLY A 1023 26.37 -26.76 -8.88
N ALA A 1024 25.63 -25.75 -9.36
CA ALA A 1024 25.06 -24.70 -8.52
C ALA A 1024 23.65 -25.02 -8.00
N ASN A 1025 22.80 -25.64 -8.82
CA ASN A 1025 21.41 -25.99 -8.49
C ASN A 1025 20.92 -27.16 -9.38
N PRO A 1026 21.30 -28.40 -9.05
CA PRO A 1026 20.95 -29.57 -9.86
C PRO A 1026 19.44 -29.82 -9.93
N GLU A 1027 18.67 -29.38 -8.92
CA GLU A 1027 17.22 -29.49 -8.90
C GLU A 1027 16.57 -28.57 -9.95
N ALA A 1028 17.07 -27.34 -10.12
CA ALA A 1028 16.60 -26.43 -11.16
C ALA A 1028 16.88 -26.99 -12.57
N LEU A 1029 18.06 -27.60 -12.77
CA LEU A 1029 18.39 -28.26 -14.04
C LEU A 1029 17.45 -29.44 -14.33
N ALA A 1030 17.16 -30.25 -13.32
CA ALA A 1030 16.23 -31.38 -13.45
C ALA A 1030 14.81 -30.89 -13.78
N ALA A 1031 14.34 -29.85 -13.09
CA ALA A 1031 13.04 -29.23 -13.35
C ALA A 1031 12.93 -28.66 -14.78
N MET A 1032 13.99 -28.00 -15.26
CA MET A 1032 14.04 -27.45 -16.61
C MET A 1032 14.00 -28.53 -17.70
N ARG A 1033 14.71 -29.64 -17.52
CA ARG A 1033 14.67 -30.79 -18.43
C ARG A 1033 13.30 -31.45 -18.45
N ASP A 1034 12.73 -31.68 -17.27
CA ASP A 1034 11.37 -32.23 -17.13
C ASP A 1034 10.33 -31.34 -17.83
N LEU A 1035 10.43 -30.01 -17.65
CA LEU A 1035 9.49 -29.07 -18.26
C LEU A 1035 9.54 -29.08 -19.78
N PHE A 1036 10.74 -29.11 -20.39
CA PHE A 1036 10.88 -29.25 -21.84
C PHE A 1036 10.25 -30.55 -22.36
N GLN A 1037 10.43 -31.67 -21.63
CA GLN A 1037 9.77 -32.93 -21.96
C GLN A 1037 8.25 -32.82 -21.87
N ARG A 1038 7.71 -32.25 -20.78
CA ARG A 1038 6.27 -32.06 -20.60
C ARG A 1038 5.66 -31.15 -21.68
N LEU A 1039 6.36 -30.10 -22.09
CA LEU A 1039 5.94 -29.23 -23.19
C LEU A 1039 5.88 -29.98 -24.52
N HIS A 1040 6.85 -30.86 -24.76
CA HIS A 1040 6.87 -31.72 -25.95
C HIS A 1040 5.71 -32.73 -25.93
N ASP A 1041 5.53 -33.45 -24.82
CA ASP A 1041 4.49 -34.46 -24.66
C ASP A 1041 3.07 -33.86 -24.76
N ALA A 1042 2.88 -32.63 -24.26
CA ALA A 1042 1.63 -31.90 -24.35
C ALA A 1042 1.37 -31.26 -25.73
N GLY A 1043 2.33 -31.32 -26.66
CA GLY A 1043 2.23 -30.69 -27.98
C GLY A 1043 2.30 -29.15 -27.96
N LEU A 1044 2.64 -28.56 -26.81
CA LEU A 1044 2.87 -27.12 -26.68
C LEU A 1044 4.22 -26.69 -27.28
N TRP A 1045 5.17 -27.63 -27.38
CA TRP A 1045 6.43 -27.44 -28.10
C TRP A 1045 6.66 -28.52 -29.16
N VAL A 1046 6.59 -28.09 -30.42
CA VAL A 1046 6.90 -28.93 -31.59
C VAL A 1046 8.15 -28.40 -32.29
N THR A 1047 9.31 -28.95 -31.94
CA THR A 1047 10.59 -28.57 -32.54
C THR A 1047 10.72 -29.11 -33.97
N ARG A 1048 11.30 -28.30 -34.86
CA ARG A 1048 11.68 -28.73 -36.23
C ARG A 1048 13.12 -29.27 -36.30
N ARG A 1049 13.85 -29.27 -35.18
CA ARG A 1049 15.26 -29.66 -35.12
C ARG A 1049 15.42 -31.12 -34.74
N ASN A 1050 15.99 -31.90 -35.66
CA ASN A 1050 16.22 -33.33 -35.45
C ASN A 1050 17.10 -33.64 -34.23
N SER A 1051 18.06 -32.78 -33.90
CA SER A 1051 18.95 -32.97 -32.74
C SER A 1051 18.22 -32.85 -31.40
N ILE A 1052 17.28 -31.92 -31.29
CA ILE A 1052 16.46 -31.73 -30.10
C ILE A 1052 15.44 -32.85 -30.01
N ALA A 1053 14.73 -33.15 -31.12
CA ALA A 1053 13.75 -34.22 -31.16
C ALA A 1053 14.34 -35.58 -30.76
N ALA A 1054 15.58 -35.90 -31.20
CA ALA A 1054 16.27 -37.13 -30.83
C ALA A 1054 16.74 -37.18 -29.37
N GLY A 1055 16.85 -36.03 -28.68
CA GLY A 1055 17.19 -35.96 -27.26
C GLY A 1055 16.00 -36.05 -26.31
N LEU A 1056 14.78 -35.88 -26.84
CA LEU A 1056 13.50 -35.95 -26.11
C LEU A 1056 12.78 -37.31 -26.30
N SER A 1057 13.26 -38.13 -27.23
CA SER A 1057 12.79 -39.49 -27.54
C SER A 1057 13.65 -40.56 -26.88
#